data_AF-A0A0S9PD99-F1
#
_entry.id   AF-A0A0S9PD99-F1
#
_cell.length_a   1.000
_cell.length_b   1.000
_cell.length_c   1.000
_cell.angle_alpha   90.00
_cell.angle_beta   90.00
_cell.angle_gamma   90.00
#
_symmetry.space_group_name_H-M   'P 1'
#
loop_
_entity.id
_entity.type
_entity.pdbx_description
1 polymer ?
#
loop_
_entity_poly.entity_id
_entity_poly.type
_entity_poly.pdbx_seq_one_letter_code
_entity_poly.pdbx_strand_id
1 'polypeptide(L)'
;MTQHRARLTTGLARVLGRPGTVSFRRFARVVKAAEALGEPMRPLTDAELRREAESIPLVTGGRLETEPTARFLAVAREATARAVGLIPFPEQLLACCALLSGQAVEMDTGEGKTLVGALAAAGHAMAGRHVHVLSVNDYLAERDATWMGPLYELMGVSVGWVGEHTTHDARRRAYLRDVVYAPVSEVGFDVLRDRFAFRHEERVVPRFDAAVVDEADAVMIDDAMVPLVLAGAAADAASDFGDATAAVEGMVEGRDYLVDTDRLTVGLTDEGLDRLEAELGGINLYSAEHIDTLTRINLALDARVLVRRDIDYLVDGGSIKLINTGRGRVAHLQRWPDGLHAAIEAKEHLSISTTGVVLDTISIQDLLLGYGTLSGMSGTLIDVAEDLIEFYRLPVGRIDRHRPNVRVDAPARVFLTVEEKFAALVDDIVERHETGQPVLVGTLNVAESEYLADLLRRRKIDIRVLNARNDEEEASIIARAGEMDAVTISTQMSGRGTDIRLGGADARDRDEVVGRGGLTVIAAGRYASRRLDSQLRGRSARQGDPGSSSSYASLRDELVQSNSPAHVLAQIDRHGDELPVVRLRRIVDTSQAIAENIRLDRHRATWAYSRALSSQRLAVLKQRSVIFDGDDAATAVRGIIPEHIRSLESAAGTNATGSTARALTLHYLDEHWMRHLAHLQDIRDGIHLQALAGHKPDEEFHRIALREFQGFFDAVYDEAAQFMQTLTPADMTRPLDELGLRRPSATWTYMVTDDPFGSTGDRLARELGKRWRRTVLRTD
;
A
#
# COMPACT_ATOMS: atom_id res chain seq x y z
N MET A 1 -34.70 0.12 -14.66
CA MET A 1 -35.69 -0.06 -13.56
C MET A 1 -34.97 -0.53 -12.28
N THR A 2 -33.99 0.24 -11.82
CA THR A 2 -32.86 -0.26 -11.02
C THR A 2 -32.42 0.76 -9.96
N GLN A 3 -33.37 1.52 -9.40
CA GLN A 3 -33.11 2.46 -8.30
C GLN A 3 -33.96 2.22 -7.05
N HIS A 4 -34.99 1.36 -7.11
CA HIS A 4 -35.89 1.13 -5.98
C HIS A 4 -35.50 -0.02 -5.03
N ARG A 5 -34.51 -0.85 -5.39
CA ARG A 5 -34.04 -1.94 -4.50
C ARG A 5 -32.93 -1.53 -3.52
N ALA A 6 -32.28 -0.38 -3.71
CA ALA A 6 -31.22 0.11 -2.81
C ALA A 6 -31.75 0.79 -1.52
N ARG A 7 -33.05 1.12 -1.45
CA ARG A 7 -33.63 1.84 -0.30
C ARG A 7 -34.20 0.96 0.80
N LEU A 8 -34.37 -0.35 0.57
CA LEU A 8 -34.99 -1.26 1.55
C LEU A 8 -33.98 -1.97 2.46
N THR A 9 -32.69 -1.93 2.16
CA THR A 9 -31.63 -2.46 3.03
C THR A 9 -31.03 -1.42 3.98
N THR A 10 -31.31 -0.14 3.76
CA THR A 10 -30.76 0.97 4.56
C THR A 10 -31.47 1.15 5.92
N GLY A 11 -32.71 0.66 6.05
CA GLY A 11 -33.51 0.79 7.28
C GLY A 11 -33.02 -0.06 8.45
N LEU A 12 -32.40 -1.21 8.19
CA LEU A 12 -31.89 -2.11 9.24
C LEU A 12 -30.49 -1.73 9.74
N ALA A 13 -29.71 -1.01 8.93
CA ALA A 13 -28.34 -0.57 9.28
C ALA A 13 -28.32 0.53 10.35
N ARG A 14 -29.40 1.33 10.47
CA ARG A 14 -29.53 2.37 11.52
C ARG A 14 -29.56 1.81 12.95
N VAL A 15 -29.88 0.54 13.12
CA VAL A 15 -30.05 -0.07 14.45
C VAL A 15 -28.70 -0.56 15.05
N LEU A 16 -27.61 -0.55 14.27
CA LEU A 16 -26.29 -1.06 14.71
C LEU A 16 -25.18 0.00 14.85
N GLY A 17 -25.52 1.29 14.78
CA GLY A 17 -24.70 2.32 15.43
C GLY A 17 -23.57 2.97 14.62
N ARG A 18 -23.31 2.59 13.36
CA ARG A 18 -22.48 3.37 12.41
C ARG A 18 -22.93 3.16 10.96
N PRO A 19 -22.95 4.19 10.09
CA PRO A 19 -23.25 4.02 8.67
C PRO A 19 -22.24 3.06 8.02
N GLY A 20 -22.67 2.30 7.02
CA GLY A 20 -21.80 1.37 6.28
C GLY A 20 -21.56 -0.01 6.92
N THR A 21 -22.03 -0.27 8.14
CA THR A 21 -21.84 -1.58 8.79
C THR A 21 -22.95 -2.59 8.48
N VAL A 22 -22.60 -3.89 8.46
CA VAL A 22 -23.53 -5.02 8.25
C VAL A 22 -23.52 -5.99 9.44
N SER A 23 -24.66 -6.66 9.66
CA SER A 23 -24.76 -7.73 10.67
C SER A 23 -24.58 -9.10 10.06
N PHE A 24 -23.77 -9.93 10.72
CA PHE A 24 -23.54 -11.32 10.33
C PHE A 24 -24.49 -12.32 11.01
N ARG A 25 -25.46 -11.88 11.82
CA ARG A 25 -26.42 -12.75 12.52
C ARG A 25 -27.17 -13.71 11.61
N ARG A 26 -27.34 -13.37 10.33
CA ARG A 26 -27.95 -14.26 9.31
C ARG A 26 -27.19 -15.58 9.13
N PHE A 27 -25.86 -15.56 9.32
CA PHE A 27 -25.01 -16.74 9.19
C PHE A 27 -25.02 -17.64 10.43
N ALA A 28 -25.56 -17.17 11.58
CA ALA A 28 -25.64 -17.97 12.80
C ALA A 28 -26.44 -19.28 12.61
N ARG A 29 -27.44 -19.29 11.72
CA ARG A 29 -28.18 -20.53 11.37
C ARG A 29 -27.30 -21.53 10.63
N VAL A 30 -26.43 -21.04 9.75
CA VAL A 30 -25.48 -21.86 8.98
C VAL A 30 -24.45 -22.47 9.92
N VAL A 31 -23.87 -21.64 10.80
CA VAL A 31 -22.89 -22.09 11.82
C VAL A 31 -23.52 -23.15 12.72
N LYS A 32 -24.72 -22.91 13.27
CA LYS A 32 -25.40 -23.90 14.11
C LYS A 32 -25.66 -25.23 13.38
N ALA A 33 -25.99 -25.18 12.09
CA ALA A 33 -26.16 -26.38 11.28
C ALA A 33 -24.81 -27.11 11.07
N ALA A 34 -23.72 -26.37 10.85
CA ALA A 34 -22.38 -26.95 10.74
C ALA A 34 -21.93 -27.64 12.03
N GLU A 35 -22.22 -27.05 13.20
CA GLU A 35 -21.90 -27.67 14.49
C GLU A 35 -22.63 -29.00 14.69
N ALA A 36 -23.90 -29.07 14.30
CA ALA A 36 -24.68 -30.31 14.37
C ALA A 36 -24.13 -31.41 13.45
N LEU A 37 -23.46 -31.03 12.36
CA LEU A 37 -22.80 -31.96 11.44
C LEU A 37 -21.41 -32.40 11.92
N GLY A 38 -20.85 -31.80 12.98
CA GLY A 38 -19.50 -32.10 13.46
C GLY A 38 -19.31 -33.53 13.96
N GLU A 39 -20.25 -34.06 14.74
CA GLU A 39 -20.18 -35.45 15.26
C GLU A 39 -20.12 -36.49 14.11
N PRO A 40 -20.96 -36.40 13.06
CA PRO A 40 -20.83 -37.24 11.86
C PRO A 40 -19.49 -37.15 11.11
N MET A 41 -18.78 -36.01 11.16
CA MET A 41 -17.53 -35.84 10.42
C MET A 41 -16.32 -36.50 11.12
N ARG A 42 -16.31 -36.52 12.46
CA ARG A 42 -15.22 -37.09 13.26
C ARG A 42 -14.83 -38.54 12.91
N PRO A 43 -15.76 -39.50 12.74
CA PRO A 43 -15.39 -40.89 12.46
C PRO A 43 -14.93 -41.12 11.00
N LEU A 44 -15.11 -40.13 10.10
CA LEU A 44 -14.70 -40.29 8.70
C LEU A 44 -13.18 -40.40 8.60
N THR A 45 -12.70 -41.26 7.71
CA THR A 45 -11.29 -41.27 7.30
C THR A 45 -10.95 -40.02 6.47
N ASP A 46 -9.67 -39.70 6.32
CA ASP A 46 -9.25 -38.54 5.52
C ASP A 46 -9.71 -38.62 4.06
N ALA A 47 -9.73 -39.84 3.48
CA ALA A 47 -10.26 -40.08 2.14
C ALA A 47 -11.79 -39.89 2.08
N GLU A 48 -12.53 -40.26 3.12
CA GLU A 48 -13.97 -40.01 3.21
C GLU A 48 -14.28 -38.54 3.39
N LEU A 49 -13.52 -37.84 4.23
CA LEU A 49 -13.67 -36.41 4.46
C LEU A 49 -13.38 -35.62 3.18
N ARG A 50 -12.36 -36.01 2.40
CA ARG A 50 -12.07 -35.44 1.08
C ARG A 50 -13.21 -35.67 0.09
N ARG A 51 -13.74 -36.90 0.00
CA ARG A 51 -14.90 -37.20 -0.87
C ARG A 51 -16.14 -36.41 -0.46
N GLU A 52 -16.36 -36.24 0.84
CA GLU A 52 -17.44 -35.40 1.34
C GLU A 52 -17.24 -33.96 0.87
N ALA A 53 -16.04 -33.41 1.02
CA ALA A 53 -15.67 -32.07 0.54
C ALA A 53 -15.97 -31.89 -0.96
N GLU A 54 -15.47 -32.80 -1.81
CA GLU A 54 -15.63 -32.77 -3.26
C GLU A 54 -17.11 -32.87 -3.72
N SER A 55 -17.98 -33.43 -2.88
CA SER A 55 -19.41 -33.60 -3.20
C SER A 55 -20.27 -32.35 -2.95
N ILE A 56 -19.73 -31.32 -2.28
CA ILE A 56 -20.51 -30.16 -1.83
C ILE A 56 -20.72 -29.20 -3.02
N PRO A 57 -21.97 -28.91 -3.41
CA PRO A 57 -22.26 -27.93 -4.47
C PRO A 57 -22.18 -26.50 -3.91
N LEU A 58 -20.98 -26.08 -3.48
CA LEU A 58 -20.77 -24.80 -2.83
C LEU A 58 -20.82 -23.65 -3.84
N VAL A 59 -21.53 -22.57 -3.49
CA VAL A 59 -21.58 -21.33 -4.27
C VAL A 59 -21.14 -20.17 -3.39
N THR A 60 -20.25 -19.32 -3.90
CA THR A 60 -19.59 -18.22 -3.16
C THR A 60 -19.65 -16.90 -3.93
N GLY A 61 -19.26 -15.79 -3.30
CA GLY A 61 -19.29 -14.43 -3.88
C GLY A 61 -20.66 -13.76 -3.86
N GLY A 62 -21.58 -14.26 -3.04
CA GLY A 62 -22.94 -13.74 -2.96
C GLY A 62 -23.73 -14.35 -1.81
N ARG A 63 -25.03 -14.58 -2.02
CA ARG A 63 -25.89 -15.15 -0.98
C ARG A 63 -25.58 -16.64 -0.80
N LEU A 64 -25.09 -17.00 0.37
CA LEU A 64 -24.79 -18.38 0.74
C LEU A 64 -26.05 -19.21 1.01
N GLU A 65 -26.02 -20.47 0.59
CA GLU A 65 -27.04 -21.47 0.88
C GLU A 65 -26.73 -22.20 2.19
N THR A 66 -27.75 -22.44 3.01
CA THR A 66 -27.53 -22.94 4.37
C THR A 66 -26.95 -24.35 4.41
N GLU A 67 -27.51 -25.29 3.64
CA GLU A 67 -27.08 -26.71 3.71
C GLU A 67 -25.67 -26.93 3.11
N PRO A 68 -25.35 -26.46 1.89
CA PRO A 68 -24.02 -26.70 1.33
C PRO A 68 -22.93 -26.01 2.14
N THR A 69 -23.20 -24.78 2.60
CA THR A 69 -22.25 -24.02 3.43
C THR A 69 -22.06 -24.68 4.79
N ALA A 70 -23.12 -25.21 5.42
CA ALA A 70 -23.00 -25.89 6.70
C ALA A 70 -22.17 -27.17 6.60
N ARG A 71 -22.38 -27.98 5.54
CA ARG A 71 -21.55 -29.16 5.26
C ARG A 71 -20.09 -28.77 5.05
N PHE A 72 -19.83 -27.72 4.26
CA PHE A 72 -18.49 -27.21 4.03
C PHE A 72 -17.81 -26.80 5.34
N LEU A 73 -18.48 -26.01 6.18
CA LEU A 73 -17.92 -25.57 7.46
C LEU A 73 -17.64 -26.75 8.41
N ALA A 74 -18.49 -27.78 8.41
CA ALA A 74 -18.28 -28.97 9.22
C ALA A 74 -17.05 -29.77 8.75
N VAL A 75 -16.92 -29.99 7.44
CA VAL A 75 -15.75 -30.62 6.83
C VAL A 75 -14.49 -29.82 7.10
N ALA A 76 -14.51 -28.52 6.87
CA ALA A 76 -13.35 -27.65 7.03
C ALA A 76 -12.92 -27.54 8.51
N ARG A 77 -13.87 -27.55 9.45
CA ARG A 77 -13.60 -27.60 10.88
C ARG A 77 -12.89 -28.89 11.28
N GLU A 78 -13.36 -30.04 10.80
CA GLU A 78 -12.73 -31.34 11.06
C GLU A 78 -11.36 -31.44 10.38
N ALA A 79 -11.25 -30.99 9.13
CA ALA A 79 -9.99 -30.98 8.38
C ALA A 79 -8.92 -30.13 9.09
N THR A 80 -9.29 -28.96 9.60
CA THR A 80 -8.37 -28.09 10.34
C THR A 80 -7.93 -28.75 11.65
N ALA A 81 -8.85 -29.40 12.36
CA ALA A 81 -8.53 -30.10 13.61
C ALA A 81 -7.46 -31.18 13.40
N ARG A 82 -7.54 -31.92 12.28
CA ARG A 82 -6.58 -32.98 11.92
C ARG A 82 -5.26 -32.43 11.39
N ALA A 83 -5.33 -31.50 10.45
CA ALA A 83 -4.18 -31.07 9.66
C ALA A 83 -3.35 -29.97 10.35
N VAL A 84 -4.02 -29.09 11.10
CA VAL A 84 -3.41 -27.90 11.73
C VAL A 84 -3.41 -28.02 13.26
N GLY A 85 -4.21 -28.92 13.84
CA GLY A 85 -4.34 -29.08 15.29
C GLY A 85 -5.18 -27.99 15.96
N LEU A 86 -5.94 -27.21 15.18
CA LEU A 86 -6.82 -26.14 15.67
C LEU A 86 -8.27 -26.48 15.36
N ILE A 87 -9.17 -26.25 16.32
CA ILE A 87 -10.61 -26.43 16.12
C ILE A 87 -11.23 -25.04 15.94
N PRO A 88 -11.72 -24.69 14.74
CA PRO A 88 -12.38 -23.41 14.53
C PRO A 88 -13.54 -23.15 15.50
N PHE A 89 -13.60 -21.95 16.06
CA PHE A 89 -14.68 -21.46 16.91
C PHE A 89 -15.91 -21.04 16.09
N PRO A 90 -17.12 -21.00 16.68
CA PRO A 90 -18.32 -20.52 16.00
C PRO A 90 -18.18 -19.12 15.40
N GLU A 91 -17.49 -18.22 16.09
CA GLU A 91 -17.21 -16.86 15.64
C GLU A 91 -16.32 -16.85 14.39
N GLN A 92 -15.35 -17.74 14.32
CA GLN A 92 -14.47 -17.92 13.15
C GLN A 92 -15.23 -18.51 11.95
N LEU A 93 -16.13 -19.47 12.19
CA LEU A 93 -17.02 -20.01 11.14
C LEU A 93 -17.99 -18.94 10.62
N LEU A 94 -18.48 -18.07 11.51
CA LEU A 94 -19.32 -16.92 11.14
C LEU A 94 -18.56 -15.94 10.25
N ALA A 95 -17.30 -15.66 10.60
CA ALA A 95 -16.40 -14.82 9.82
C ALA A 95 -16.10 -15.43 8.44
N CYS A 96 -15.88 -16.76 8.38
CA CYS A 96 -15.70 -17.49 7.13
C CYS A 96 -16.92 -17.33 6.19
N CYS A 97 -18.15 -17.45 6.71
CA CYS A 97 -19.37 -17.16 5.93
C CYS A 97 -19.40 -15.73 5.39
N ALA A 98 -18.98 -14.74 6.18
CA ALA A 98 -18.95 -13.36 5.73
C ALA A 98 -17.96 -13.17 4.56
N LEU A 99 -16.73 -13.70 4.68
CA LEU A 99 -15.74 -13.65 3.60
C LEU A 99 -16.22 -14.37 2.33
N LEU A 100 -16.76 -15.60 2.46
CA LEU A 100 -17.32 -16.36 1.34
C LEU A 100 -18.45 -15.62 0.61
N SER A 101 -19.14 -14.71 1.30
CA SER A 101 -20.22 -13.89 0.72
C SER A 101 -19.76 -12.58 0.08
N GLY A 102 -18.44 -12.32 0.01
CA GLY A 102 -17.89 -11.08 -0.53
C GLY A 102 -18.03 -9.89 0.42
N GLN A 103 -17.84 -10.12 1.72
CA GLN A 103 -17.89 -9.08 2.75
C GLN A 103 -16.55 -8.99 3.48
N ALA A 104 -16.32 -7.87 4.15
CA ALA A 104 -15.16 -7.69 5.00
C ALA A 104 -15.49 -7.82 6.49
N VAL A 105 -14.55 -8.40 7.24
CA VAL A 105 -14.72 -8.69 8.67
C VAL A 105 -13.71 -7.95 9.52
N GLU A 106 -14.20 -7.21 10.51
CA GLU A 106 -13.39 -6.81 11.65
C GLU A 106 -13.36 -7.96 12.66
N MET A 107 -12.17 -8.51 12.88
CA MET A 107 -11.89 -9.48 13.93
C MET A 107 -10.77 -8.91 14.79
N ASP A 108 -10.78 -9.09 16.10
CA ASP A 108 -9.66 -8.63 16.94
C ASP A 108 -8.38 -9.46 16.69
N THR A 109 -7.21 -8.92 17.04
CA THR A 109 -5.93 -9.64 16.92
C THR A 109 -5.88 -10.82 17.89
N GLY A 110 -5.44 -11.99 17.43
CA GLY A 110 -5.47 -13.23 18.21
C GLY A 110 -6.74 -14.07 18.03
N GLU A 111 -7.78 -13.57 17.33
CA GLU A 111 -9.00 -14.35 17.04
C GLU A 111 -8.87 -15.31 15.83
N GLY A 112 -7.67 -15.48 15.28
CA GLY A 112 -7.38 -16.46 14.21
C GLY A 112 -7.73 -16.00 12.79
N LYS A 113 -7.38 -14.77 12.40
CA LYS A 113 -7.62 -14.22 11.04
C LYS A 113 -7.05 -15.12 9.94
N THR A 114 -5.78 -15.51 10.04
CA THR A 114 -5.11 -16.41 9.07
C THR A 114 -5.92 -17.67 8.81
N LEU A 115 -6.39 -18.34 9.87
CA LEU A 115 -7.22 -19.54 9.76
C LEU A 115 -8.55 -19.24 9.06
N VAL A 116 -9.24 -18.16 9.43
CA VAL A 116 -10.51 -17.76 8.80
C VAL A 116 -10.35 -17.45 7.31
N GLY A 117 -9.28 -16.72 6.94
CA GLY A 117 -8.96 -16.44 5.55
C GLY A 117 -8.65 -17.70 4.76
N ALA A 118 -7.92 -18.64 5.36
CA ALA A 118 -7.60 -19.92 4.74
C ALA A 118 -8.84 -20.77 4.48
N LEU A 119 -9.75 -20.84 5.46
CA LEU A 119 -11.05 -21.50 5.32
C LEU A 119 -11.87 -20.85 4.20
N ALA A 120 -11.94 -19.52 4.14
CA ALA A 120 -12.66 -18.83 3.07
C ALA A 120 -12.03 -19.11 1.69
N ALA A 121 -10.71 -19.12 1.58
CA ALA A 121 -10.01 -19.47 0.35
C ALA A 121 -10.28 -20.92 -0.08
N ALA A 122 -10.28 -21.88 0.85
CA ALA A 122 -10.65 -23.26 0.57
C ALA A 122 -12.09 -23.36 0.05
N GLY A 123 -13.04 -22.64 0.66
CA GLY A 123 -14.42 -22.64 0.20
C GLY A 123 -14.61 -22.00 -1.18
N HIS A 124 -13.89 -20.92 -1.50
CA HIS A 124 -13.88 -20.38 -2.85
C HIS A 124 -13.30 -21.37 -3.87
N ALA A 125 -12.16 -21.99 -3.55
CA ALA A 125 -11.52 -23.00 -4.41
C ALA A 125 -12.44 -24.21 -4.67
N MET A 126 -13.08 -24.74 -3.64
CA MET A 126 -14.06 -25.83 -3.76
C MET A 126 -15.29 -25.45 -4.58
N ALA A 127 -15.63 -24.16 -4.66
CA ALA A 127 -16.66 -23.65 -5.55
C ALA A 127 -16.19 -23.50 -7.00
N GLY A 128 -15.00 -24.01 -7.34
CA GLY A 128 -14.41 -23.96 -8.68
C GLY A 128 -13.76 -22.63 -9.04
N ARG A 129 -13.42 -21.80 -8.05
CA ARG A 129 -12.85 -20.46 -8.25
C ARG A 129 -11.34 -20.45 -8.08
N HIS A 130 -10.67 -19.52 -8.75
CA HIS A 130 -9.26 -19.23 -8.47
C HIS A 130 -9.14 -18.13 -7.42
N VAL A 131 -8.32 -18.37 -6.40
CA VAL A 131 -8.28 -17.51 -5.22
C VAL A 131 -6.89 -16.93 -5.02
N HIS A 132 -6.82 -15.61 -4.87
CA HIS A 132 -5.64 -14.96 -4.32
C HIS A 132 -5.89 -14.60 -2.85
N VAL A 133 -5.01 -15.05 -1.96
CA VAL A 133 -4.93 -14.57 -0.59
C VAL A 133 -3.86 -13.49 -0.55
N LEU A 134 -4.30 -12.24 -0.47
CA LEU A 134 -3.43 -11.08 -0.61
C LEU A 134 -2.95 -10.63 0.76
N SER A 135 -1.64 -10.60 0.95
CA SER A 135 -0.98 -10.19 2.18
C SER A 135 -0.21 -8.87 1.99
N VAL A 136 0.37 -8.36 3.08
CA VAL A 136 1.16 -7.12 3.07
C VAL A 136 2.63 -7.32 2.73
N ASN A 137 3.17 -8.55 2.84
CA ASN A 137 4.58 -8.84 2.59
C ASN A 137 4.83 -10.33 2.27
N ASP A 138 6.03 -10.61 1.79
CA ASP A 138 6.48 -11.93 1.33
C ASP A 138 6.48 -12.96 2.47
N TYR A 139 6.99 -12.56 3.64
CA TYR A 139 7.07 -13.43 4.81
C TYR A 139 5.71 -14.00 5.21
N LEU A 140 4.67 -13.17 5.26
CA LEU A 140 3.33 -13.63 5.62
C LEU A 140 2.72 -14.51 4.53
N ALA A 141 2.96 -14.19 3.24
CA ALA A 141 2.48 -15.01 2.13
C ALA A 141 3.07 -16.42 2.18
N GLU A 142 4.39 -16.54 2.33
CA GLU A 142 5.08 -17.84 2.40
C GLU A 142 4.72 -18.61 3.66
N ARG A 143 4.73 -17.95 4.82
CA ARG A 143 4.38 -18.55 6.12
C ARG A 143 2.98 -19.12 6.09
N ASP A 144 1.99 -18.35 5.63
CA ASP A 144 0.59 -18.74 5.71
C ASP A 144 0.24 -19.82 4.67
N ALA A 145 0.81 -19.75 3.47
CA ALA A 145 0.69 -20.82 2.49
C ALA A 145 1.26 -22.15 3.02
N THR A 146 2.40 -22.09 3.71
CA THR A 146 3.06 -23.26 4.28
C THR A 146 2.28 -23.81 5.47
N TRP A 147 1.86 -22.94 6.38
CA TRP A 147 1.14 -23.33 7.60
C TRP A 147 -0.25 -23.91 7.28
N MET A 148 -0.97 -23.34 6.32
CA MET A 148 -2.30 -23.80 5.91
C MET A 148 -2.26 -24.88 4.82
N GLY A 149 -1.10 -25.17 4.23
CA GLY A 149 -0.91 -26.19 3.20
C GLY A 149 -1.55 -27.56 3.53
N PRO A 150 -1.31 -28.13 4.73
CA PRO A 150 -1.92 -29.40 5.13
C PRO A 150 -3.46 -29.39 5.13
N LEU A 151 -4.09 -28.26 5.46
CA LEU A 151 -5.55 -28.09 5.40
C LEU A 151 -6.03 -28.19 3.95
N TYR A 152 -5.39 -27.45 3.04
CA TYR A 152 -5.74 -27.46 1.62
C TYR A 152 -5.56 -28.85 1.02
N GLU A 153 -4.45 -29.51 1.32
CA GLU A 153 -4.14 -30.86 0.82
C GLU A 153 -5.20 -31.89 1.26
N LEU A 154 -5.65 -31.84 2.52
CA LEU A 154 -6.69 -32.72 3.03
C LEU A 154 -8.04 -32.48 2.34
N MET A 155 -8.32 -31.23 1.96
CA MET A 155 -9.56 -30.82 1.30
C MET A 155 -9.53 -30.94 -0.24
N GLY A 156 -8.43 -31.41 -0.83
CA GLY A 156 -8.35 -31.53 -2.29
C GLY A 156 -7.97 -30.24 -3.03
N VAL A 157 -7.55 -29.21 -2.30
CA VAL A 157 -7.23 -27.89 -2.85
C VAL A 157 -5.73 -27.76 -3.01
N SER A 158 -5.27 -27.27 -4.16
CA SER A 158 -3.87 -26.98 -4.39
C SER A 158 -3.51 -25.55 -3.99
N VAL A 159 -2.35 -25.37 -3.35
CA VAL A 159 -1.87 -24.07 -2.87
C VAL A 159 -0.47 -23.76 -3.42
N GLY A 160 -0.20 -22.48 -3.66
CA GLY A 160 1.14 -21.95 -3.96
C GLY A 160 1.31 -20.57 -3.36
N TRP A 161 2.53 -20.05 -3.44
CA TRP A 161 2.81 -18.67 -3.05
C TRP A 161 3.73 -17.98 -4.06
N VAL A 162 3.68 -16.65 -4.08
CA VAL A 162 4.53 -15.78 -4.88
C VAL A 162 5.10 -14.69 -3.99
N GLY A 163 6.41 -14.48 -4.08
CA GLY A 163 7.13 -13.37 -3.47
C GLY A 163 8.22 -12.84 -4.42
N GLU A 164 8.90 -11.76 -4.04
CA GLU A 164 9.90 -11.04 -4.81
C GLU A 164 10.93 -11.98 -5.47
N HIS A 165 11.55 -12.86 -4.68
CA HIS A 165 12.60 -13.78 -5.13
C HIS A 165 12.09 -15.01 -5.91
N THR A 166 10.77 -15.10 -6.14
CA THR A 166 10.19 -16.21 -6.90
C THR A 166 10.52 -16.06 -8.38
N THR A 167 11.19 -17.06 -8.96
CA THR A 167 11.55 -17.06 -10.39
C THR A 167 10.32 -17.07 -11.29
N HIS A 168 10.47 -16.57 -12.52
CA HIS A 168 9.39 -16.51 -13.50
C HIS A 168 8.63 -17.85 -13.67
N ASP A 169 9.37 -18.95 -13.85
CA ASP A 169 8.78 -20.28 -14.01
C ASP A 169 8.07 -20.78 -12.75
N ALA A 170 8.59 -20.43 -11.57
CA ALA A 170 7.94 -20.75 -10.30
C ALA A 170 6.63 -19.97 -10.14
N ARG A 171 6.60 -18.69 -10.51
CA ARG A 171 5.37 -17.88 -10.54
C ARG A 171 4.31 -18.46 -11.48
N ARG A 172 4.71 -18.84 -12.71
CA ARG A 172 3.81 -19.54 -13.65
C ARG A 172 3.17 -20.77 -13.02
N ARG A 173 3.96 -21.61 -12.33
CA ARG A 173 3.42 -22.80 -11.63
C ARG A 173 2.54 -22.44 -10.44
N ALA A 174 2.86 -21.38 -9.70
CA ALA A 174 2.07 -20.93 -8.56
C ALA A 174 0.69 -20.42 -9.01
N TYR A 175 0.60 -19.60 -10.06
CA TYR A 175 -0.68 -19.08 -10.57
C TYR A 175 -1.60 -20.15 -11.20
N LEU A 176 -1.11 -21.37 -11.42
CA LEU A 176 -1.94 -22.51 -11.84
C LEU A 176 -2.63 -23.23 -10.67
N ARG A 177 -2.29 -22.88 -9.43
CA ARG A 177 -2.91 -23.45 -8.22
C ARG A 177 -4.31 -22.87 -7.98
N ASP A 178 -5.09 -23.57 -7.17
CA ASP A 178 -6.44 -23.13 -6.81
C ASP A 178 -6.39 -21.92 -5.87
N VAL A 179 -5.43 -21.94 -4.93
CA VAL A 179 -5.15 -20.86 -3.98
C VAL A 179 -3.71 -20.38 -4.14
N VAL A 180 -3.52 -19.06 -4.26
CA VAL A 180 -2.21 -18.41 -4.33
C VAL A 180 -2.09 -17.36 -3.25
N TYR A 181 -1.10 -17.51 -2.38
CA TYR A 181 -0.73 -16.47 -1.42
C TYR A 181 0.29 -15.53 -2.05
N ALA A 182 0.07 -14.22 -1.98
CA ALA A 182 1.03 -13.26 -2.50
C ALA A 182 0.90 -11.90 -1.80
N PRO A 183 1.99 -11.12 -1.71
CA PRO A 183 1.88 -9.68 -1.49
C PRO A 183 1.07 -9.05 -2.62
N VAL A 184 0.22 -8.06 -2.30
CA VAL A 184 -0.57 -7.34 -3.32
C VAL A 184 0.30 -6.66 -4.38
N SER A 185 1.47 -6.15 -3.99
CA SER A 185 2.45 -5.53 -4.87
C SER A 185 2.97 -6.50 -5.92
N GLU A 186 3.31 -7.73 -5.53
CA GLU A 186 3.85 -8.76 -6.42
C GLU A 186 2.86 -9.17 -7.51
N VAL A 187 1.58 -9.32 -7.14
CA VAL A 187 0.51 -9.57 -8.13
C VAL A 187 0.39 -8.39 -9.10
N GLY A 188 0.50 -7.15 -8.62
CA GLY A 188 0.47 -5.97 -9.46
C GLY A 188 1.69 -5.86 -10.40
N PHE A 189 2.89 -6.18 -9.92
CA PHE A 189 4.09 -6.22 -10.75
C PHE A 189 4.04 -7.35 -11.79
N ASP A 190 3.48 -8.52 -11.43
CA ASP A 190 3.20 -9.59 -12.39
C ASP A 190 2.23 -9.14 -13.49
N VAL A 191 1.17 -8.40 -13.14
CA VAL A 191 0.26 -7.79 -14.12
C VAL A 191 0.99 -6.79 -15.01
N LEU A 192 1.83 -5.92 -14.45
CA LEU A 192 2.57 -4.93 -15.23
C LEU A 192 3.56 -5.60 -16.18
N ARG A 193 4.33 -6.60 -15.71
CA ARG A 193 5.28 -7.35 -16.55
C ARG A 193 4.59 -8.11 -17.68
N ASP A 194 3.46 -8.77 -17.40
CA ASP A 194 2.67 -9.48 -18.40
C ASP A 194 2.21 -8.59 -19.56
N ARG A 195 2.01 -7.29 -19.31
CA ARG A 195 1.56 -6.34 -20.32
C ARG A 195 2.62 -6.05 -21.39
N PHE A 196 3.89 -6.29 -21.13
CA PHE A 196 4.96 -6.09 -22.12
C PHE A 196 5.43 -7.39 -22.77
N ALA A 197 4.80 -8.52 -22.45
CA ALA A 197 5.05 -9.79 -23.13
C ALA A 197 4.59 -9.72 -24.60
N PHE A 198 5.37 -10.33 -25.49
CA PHE A 198 5.03 -10.50 -26.93
C PHE A 198 4.69 -11.96 -27.26
N ARG A 199 4.95 -12.88 -26.32
CA ARG A 199 4.67 -14.31 -26.46
C ARG A 199 4.01 -14.87 -25.20
N HIS A 200 3.20 -15.93 -25.35
CA HIS A 200 2.49 -16.53 -24.22
C HIS A 200 3.43 -17.15 -23.17
N GLU A 201 4.63 -17.58 -23.59
CA GLU A 201 5.64 -18.17 -22.74
C GLU A 201 6.26 -17.14 -21.78
N GLU A 202 6.21 -15.86 -22.13
CA GLU A 202 6.76 -14.74 -21.33
C GLU A 202 5.81 -14.27 -20.22
N ARG A 203 4.57 -14.79 -20.17
CA ARG A 203 3.53 -14.35 -19.23
C ARG A 203 3.39 -15.27 -18.02
N VAL A 204 3.05 -14.72 -16.85
CA VAL A 204 2.68 -15.49 -15.65
C VAL A 204 1.17 -15.62 -15.45
N VAL A 205 0.37 -14.73 -16.05
CA VAL A 205 -1.10 -14.77 -16.14
C VAL A 205 -1.83 -14.96 -14.78
N PRO A 206 -1.73 -13.99 -13.85
CA PRO A 206 -2.56 -13.98 -12.65
C PRO A 206 -4.07 -13.94 -12.99
N ARG A 207 -4.89 -14.75 -12.30
CA ARG A 207 -6.35 -14.85 -12.54
C ARG A 207 -7.15 -14.07 -11.49
N PHE A 208 -7.85 -13.04 -11.91
CA PHE A 208 -8.61 -12.13 -11.05
C PHE A 208 -10.05 -12.60 -10.80
N ASP A 209 -10.21 -13.75 -10.14
CA ASP A 209 -11.53 -14.33 -9.84
C ASP A 209 -12.01 -13.98 -8.42
N ALA A 210 -11.38 -14.55 -7.38
CA ALA A 210 -11.68 -14.23 -5.98
C ALA A 210 -10.43 -13.76 -5.23
N ALA A 211 -10.59 -12.74 -4.37
CA ALA A 211 -9.54 -12.27 -3.47
C ALA A 211 -10.01 -12.25 -2.01
N VAL A 212 -9.16 -12.76 -1.12
CA VAL A 212 -9.26 -12.60 0.33
C VAL A 212 -8.08 -11.73 0.76
N VAL A 213 -8.35 -10.48 1.10
CA VAL A 213 -7.32 -9.53 1.52
C VAL A 213 -7.11 -9.62 3.02
N ASP A 214 -5.97 -10.16 3.44
CA ASP A 214 -5.54 -10.06 4.83
C ASP A 214 -5.06 -8.65 5.13
N GLU A 215 -5.25 -8.22 6.37
CA GLU A 215 -4.86 -6.89 6.81
C GLU A 215 -5.43 -5.78 5.89
N ALA A 216 -6.70 -5.96 5.52
CA ALA A 216 -7.39 -5.23 4.47
C ALA A 216 -7.39 -3.71 4.64
N ASP A 217 -7.38 -3.18 5.86
CA ASP A 217 -7.24 -1.75 6.09
C ASP A 217 -5.89 -1.20 5.60
N ALA A 218 -4.81 -1.95 5.78
CA ALA A 218 -3.52 -1.48 5.33
C ALA A 218 -3.38 -1.58 3.81
N VAL A 219 -3.87 -2.66 3.22
CA VAL A 219 -3.80 -2.85 1.75
C VAL A 219 -4.77 -1.92 1.03
N MET A 220 -6.02 -1.83 1.49
CA MET A 220 -7.11 -1.15 0.79
C MET A 220 -7.29 0.31 1.18
N ILE A 221 -6.68 0.77 2.27
CA ILE A 221 -6.74 2.18 2.70
C ILE A 221 -5.35 2.79 2.71
N ASP A 222 -4.39 2.19 3.43
CA ASP A 222 -3.07 2.82 3.58
C ASP A 222 -2.23 2.76 2.30
N ASP A 223 -2.24 1.63 1.59
CA ASP A 223 -1.50 1.45 0.33
C ASP A 223 -2.32 1.75 -0.93
N ALA A 224 -3.62 2.04 -0.79
CA ALA A 224 -4.54 2.14 -1.94
C ALA A 224 -4.07 3.13 -3.01
N MET A 225 -3.51 4.25 -2.55
CA MET A 225 -3.02 5.34 -3.38
C MET A 225 -1.63 5.10 -3.96
N VAL A 226 -0.88 4.13 -3.43
CA VAL A 226 0.51 3.90 -3.83
C VAL A 226 0.52 3.28 -5.23
N PRO A 227 1.00 3.98 -6.26
CA PRO A 227 1.14 3.40 -7.59
C PRO A 227 2.28 2.39 -7.63
N LEU A 228 2.01 1.23 -8.21
CA LEU A 228 3.01 0.27 -8.65
C LEU A 228 3.51 0.70 -10.02
N VAL A 229 4.82 0.87 -10.16
CA VAL A 229 5.46 1.39 -11.37
C VAL A 229 6.41 0.34 -11.94
N LEU A 230 6.29 0.10 -13.24
CA LEU A 230 7.25 -0.65 -14.02
C LEU A 230 8.12 0.34 -14.78
N ALA A 231 9.45 0.26 -14.61
CA ALA A 231 10.39 1.16 -15.26
C ALA A 231 11.44 0.42 -16.10
N GLY A 232 11.87 1.08 -17.17
CA GLY A 232 12.96 0.66 -18.03
C GLY A 232 14.20 1.53 -17.84
N ALA A 233 15.38 1.02 -18.19
CA ALA A 233 16.59 1.83 -18.20
C ALA A 233 16.49 2.90 -19.31
N ALA A 234 16.68 4.17 -18.95
CA ALA A 234 16.90 5.22 -19.95
C ALA A 234 18.30 5.04 -20.57
N ALA A 235 18.46 5.42 -21.84
CA ALA A 235 19.75 5.45 -22.50
C ALA A 235 20.63 6.64 -22.07
N ASP A 236 20.05 7.60 -21.34
CA ASP A 236 20.69 8.85 -20.94
C ASP A 236 21.48 8.71 -19.63
N ALA A 237 22.54 9.51 -19.50
CA ALA A 237 23.39 9.55 -18.32
C ALA A 237 22.65 10.13 -17.10
N ALA A 238 22.98 9.65 -15.90
CA ALA A 238 22.45 10.19 -14.65
C ALA A 238 22.71 11.72 -14.56
N SER A 239 21.70 12.49 -14.16
CA SER A 239 21.84 13.94 -13.97
C SER A 239 22.84 14.23 -12.86
N ASP A 240 23.82 15.09 -13.13
CA ASP A 240 24.79 15.53 -12.12
C ASP A 240 24.14 16.57 -11.17
N PHE A 241 24.09 16.21 -9.89
CA PHE A 241 23.58 17.02 -8.78
C PHE A 241 24.70 17.59 -7.89
N GLY A 242 25.98 17.33 -8.19
CA GLY A 242 27.11 17.73 -7.35
C GLY A 242 27.14 19.24 -7.08
N ASP A 243 27.12 20.04 -8.14
CA ASP A 243 27.15 21.50 -8.05
C ASP A 243 25.93 22.08 -7.31
N ALA A 244 24.74 21.53 -7.58
CA ALA A 244 23.51 21.96 -6.93
C ALA A 244 23.50 21.63 -5.43
N THR A 245 24.00 20.45 -5.05
CA THR A 245 24.11 20.01 -3.65
C THR A 245 25.09 20.90 -2.88
N ALA A 246 26.24 21.21 -3.48
CA ALA A 246 27.23 22.11 -2.90
C ALA A 246 26.67 23.53 -2.71
N ALA A 247 25.95 24.05 -3.70
CA ALA A 247 25.35 25.40 -3.65
C ALA A 247 24.35 25.55 -2.49
N VAL A 248 23.57 24.49 -2.20
CA VAL A 248 22.57 24.56 -1.12
C VAL A 248 23.14 24.23 0.25
N GLU A 249 24.31 23.61 0.39
CA GLU A 249 24.87 23.09 1.66
C GLU A 249 25.07 24.18 2.73
N GLY A 250 25.38 25.41 2.32
CA GLY A 250 25.59 26.56 3.22
C GLY A 250 24.37 27.44 3.49
N MET A 251 23.20 27.13 2.92
CA MET A 251 22.01 27.97 3.06
C MET A 251 21.38 27.90 4.47
N VAL A 252 20.84 29.03 4.93
CA VAL A 252 20.25 29.25 6.26
C VAL A 252 18.77 29.61 6.15
N GLU A 253 17.93 28.90 6.91
CA GLU A 253 16.49 29.18 7.01
C GLU A 253 16.21 30.59 7.53
N GLY A 254 15.25 31.29 6.92
CA GLY A 254 14.87 32.66 7.27
C GLY A 254 15.68 33.76 6.58
N ARG A 255 16.90 33.44 6.12
CA ARG A 255 17.73 34.34 5.29
C ARG A 255 17.73 33.92 3.83
N ASP A 256 18.15 32.68 3.54
CA ASP A 256 18.41 32.21 2.17
C ASP A 256 17.21 31.44 1.57
N TYR A 257 16.40 30.81 2.43
CA TYR A 257 15.16 30.16 2.04
C TYR A 257 14.13 30.24 3.15
N LEU A 258 12.87 29.99 2.80
CA LEU A 258 11.75 29.91 3.73
C LEU A 258 11.07 28.54 3.59
N VAL A 259 10.77 27.92 4.73
CA VAL A 259 9.97 26.71 4.81
C VAL A 259 8.53 27.13 5.09
N ASP A 260 7.55 26.58 4.37
CA ASP A 260 6.15 26.84 4.67
C ASP A 260 5.72 26.18 6.00
N THR A 261 4.64 26.69 6.58
CA THR A 261 4.09 26.28 7.90
C THR A 261 3.75 24.80 7.97
N ASP A 262 3.36 24.19 6.85
CA ASP A 262 3.07 22.76 6.72
C ASP A 262 4.34 21.91 6.49
N ARG A 263 5.51 22.56 6.37
CA ARG A 263 6.80 21.98 5.97
C ARG A 263 6.71 21.15 4.69
N LEU A 264 5.76 21.49 3.81
CA LEU A 264 5.61 20.82 2.53
C LEU A 264 6.28 21.55 1.38
N THR A 265 6.83 22.74 1.62
CA THR A 265 7.40 23.54 0.55
C THR A 265 8.57 24.34 1.07
N VAL A 266 9.63 24.41 0.27
CA VAL A 266 10.73 25.34 0.46
C VAL A 266 10.81 26.25 -0.76
N GLY A 267 10.96 27.54 -0.50
CA GLY A 267 11.18 28.55 -1.52
C GLY A 267 12.42 29.39 -1.19
N LEU A 268 13.19 29.74 -2.22
CA LEU A 268 14.31 30.66 -2.11
C LEU A 268 13.82 32.06 -1.75
N THR A 269 14.56 32.76 -0.88
CA THR A 269 14.36 34.21 -0.69
C THR A 269 15.04 34.98 -1.82
N ASP A 270 14.69 36.25 -1.98
CA ASP A 270 15.41 37.13 -2.93
C ASP A 270 16.92 37.18 -2.57
N GLU A 271 17.27 37.24 -1.28
CA GLU A 271 18.68 37.25 -0.82
C GLU A 271 19.41 35.92 -1.10
N GLY A 272 18.74 34.79 -0.90
CA GLY A 272 19.30 33.47 -1.22
C GLY A 272 19.48 33.25 -2.72
N LEU A 273 18.54 33.75 -3.53
CA LEU A 273 18.63 33.74 -4.98
C LEU A 273 19.82 34.57 -5.46
N ASP A 274 19.93 35.83 -5.01
CA ASP A 274 21.02 36.73 -5.39
C ASP A 274 22.40 36.12 -5.05
N ARG A 275 22.50 35.43 -3.90
CA ARG A 275 23.72 34.74 -3.50
C ARG A 275 24.05 33.57 -4.42
N LEU A 276 23.06 32.73 -4.74
CA LEU A 276 23.23 31.60 -5.66
C LEU A 276 23.64 32.07 -7.06
N GLU A 277 22.98 33.09 -7.58
CA GLU A 277 23.33 33.69 -8.88
C GLU A 277 24.77 34.21 -8.88
N ALA A 278 25.21 34.87 -7.81
CA ALA A 278 26.59 35.35 -7.66
C ALA A 278 27.62 34.20 -7.57
N GLU A 279 27.34 33.15 -6.79
CA GLU A 279 28.21 31.96 -6.66
C GLU A 279 28.34 31.20 -7.98
N LEU A 280 27.29 31.19 -8.79
CA LEU A 280 27.26 30.55 -10.12
C LEU A 280 27.78 31.45 -11.25
N GLY A 281 28.42 32.58 -10.93
CA GLY A 281 29.06 33.45 -11.91
C GLY A 281 28.19 34.59 -12.45
N GLY A 282 27.17 35.00 -11.71
CA GLY A 282 26.26 36.11 -12.05
C GLY A 282 25.22 35.73 -13.11
N ILE A 283 24.81 34.47 -13.15
CA ILE A 283 23.77 33.99 -14.08
C ILE A 283 22.37 34.43 -13.62
N ASN A 284 21.41 34.44 -14.54
CA ASN A 284 20.00 34.60 -14.19
C ASN A 284 19.33 33.22 -14.20
N LEU A 285 19.01 32.68 -13.03
CA LEU A 285 18.44 31.34 -12.87
C LEU A 285 17.05 31.18 -13.52
N TYR A 286 16.33 32.28 -13.76
CA TYR A 286 15.03 32.28 -14.43
C TYR A 286 15.10 32.42 -15.95
N SER A 287 16.31 32.53 -16.52
CA SER A 287 16.47 32.55 -17.97
C SER A 287 16.16 31.17 -18.57
N ALA A 288 15.69 31.13 -19.81
CA ALA A 288 15.41 29.87 -20.51
C ALA A 288 16.63 28.94 -20.63
N GLU A 289 17.85 29.50 -20.54
CA GLU A 289 19.11 28.77 -20.57
C GLU A 289 19.42 28.07 -19.24
N HIS A 290 18.86 28.52 -18.12
CA HIS A 290 19.22 28.07 -16.77
C HIS A 290 18.07 27.41 -15.98
N ILE A 291 16.92 27.15 -16.63
CA ILE A 291 15.77 26.47 -16.00
C ILE A 291 16.16 25.10 -15.42
N ASP A 292 16.99 24.32 -16.11
CA ASP A 292 17.44 23.01 -15.62
C ASP A 292 18.33 23.14 -14.37
N THR A 293 19.15 24.19 -14.31
CA THR A 293 19.99 24.49 -13.15
C THR A 293 19.14 24.93 -11.96
N LEU A 294 18.17 25.82 -12.18
CA LEU A 294 17.20 26.24 -11.15
C LEU A 294 16.41 25.04 -10.61
N THR A 295 15.96 24.14 -11.50
CA THR A 295 15.24 22.93 -11.12
C THR A 295 16.09 22.02 -10.24
N ARG A 296 17.36 21.78 -10.62
CA ARG A 296 18.29 20.98 -9.81
C ARG A 296 18.58 21.60 -8.44
N ILE A 297 18.76 22.93 -8.37
CA ILE A 297 18.96 23.65 -7.11
C ILE A 297 17.74 23.51 -6.20
N ASN A 298 16.53 23.69 -6.73
CA ASN A 298 15.31 23.52 -5.95
C ASN A 298 15.17 22.09 -5.44
N LEU A 299 15.43 21.08 -6.28
CA LEU A 299 15.39 19.67 -5.86
C LEU A 299 16.46 19.34 -4.80
N ALA A 300 17.68 19.89 -4.93
CA ALA A 300 18.73 19.73 -3.92
C ALA A 300 18.35 20.40 -2.59
N LEU A 301 17.72 21.57 -2.66
CA LEU A 301 17.24 22.29 -1.49
C LEU A 301 16.09 21.54 -0.80
N ASP A 302 15.13 21.01 -1.56
CA ASP A 302 14.04 20.17 -1.07
C ASP A 302 14.59 18.90 -0.42
N ALA A 303 15.51 18.19 -1.09
CA ALA A 303 16.18 17.01 -0.54
C ALA A 303 16.91 17.32 0.78
N ARG A 304 17.55 18.49 0.88
CA ARG A 304 18.27 18.92 2.09
C ARG A 304 17.32 19.23 3.24
N VAL A 305 16.29 20.04 3.00
CA VAL A 305 15.48 20.69 4.04
C VAL A 305 14.22 19.91 4.40
N LEU A 306 13.58 19.30 3.40
CA LEU A 306 12.28 18.66 3.56
C LEU A 306 12.40 17.15 3.85
N VAL A 307 13.45 16.49 3.32
CA VAL A 307 13.63 15.03 3.47
C VAL A 307 14.69 14.70 4.52
N ARG A 308 14.29 13.96 5.56
CA ARG A 308 15.11 13.66 6.74
C ARG A 308 15.51 12.18 6.79
N ARG A 309 16.81 11.96 7.02
CA ARG A 309 17.35 10.63 7.31
C ARG A 309 16.78 10.09 8.63
N ASP A 310 16.57 8.79 8.70
CA ASP A 310 15.99 8.03 9.81
C ASP A 310 14.52 8.36 10.15
N ILE A 311 13.87 9.19 9.31
CA ILE A 311 12.44 9.50 9.36
C ILE A 311 11.80 9.17 8.01
N ASP A 312 12.31 9.73 6.92
CA ASP A 312 11.77 9.58 5.57
C ASP A 312 12.53 8.51 4.76
N TYR A 313 13.81 8.27 5.06
CA TYR A 313 14.62 7.21 4.45
C TYR A 313 15.77 6.75 5.35
N LEU A 314 16.35 5.61 5.02
CA LEU A 314 17.59 5.06 5.57
C LEU A 314 18.66 4.96 4.48
N VAL A 315 19.93 4.99 4.90
CA VAL A 315 21.07 4.62 4.04
C VAL A 315 21.54 3.24 4.47
N ASP A 316 21.48 2.27 3.55
CA ASP A 316 21.88 0.88 3.82
C ASP A 316 22.53 0.25 2.59
N GLY A 317 23.66 -0.44 2.77
CA GLY A 317 24.39 -1.08 1.67
C GLY A 317 24.86 -0.12 0.56
N GLY A 318 24.97 1.18 0.85
CA GLY A 318 25.34 2.20 -0.14
C GLY A 318 24.18 2.68 -1.02
N SER A 319 22.92 2.40 -0.67
CA SER A 319 21.74 2.90 -1.36
C SER A 319 20.72 3.52 -0.40
N ILE A 320 19.82 4.35 -0.95
CA ILE A 320 18.69 4.94 -0.23
C ILE A 320 17.55 3.93 -0.16
N LYS A 321 17.01 3.71 1.04
CA LYS A 321 15.79 2.93 1.26
C LYS A 321 14.73 3.81 1.91
N LEU A 322 13.61 4.03 1.22
CA LEU A 322 12.52 4.88 1.72
C LEU A 322 11.86 4.25 2.96
N ILE A 323 11.41 5.08 3.90
CA ILE A 323 10.57 4.64 5.02
C ILE A 323 9.14 5.06 4.69
N ASN A 324 8.21 4.10 4.67
CA ASN A 324 6.78 4.42 4.56
C ASN A 324 6.33 5.06 5.88
N THR A 325 6.08 6.36 5.87
CA THR A 325 5.72 7.16 7.06
C THR A 325 4.42 6.72 7.74
N GLY A 326 3.49 6.08 7.00
CA GLY A 326 2.26 5.53 7.56
C GLY A 326 2.41 4.17 8.25
N ARG A 327 3.54 3.48 8.03
CA ARG A 327 3.82 2.13 8.57
C ARG A 327 5.11 2.03 9.38
N GLY A 328 6.00 3.01 9.26
CA GLY A 328 7.30 3.03 9.91
C GLY A 328 8.23 1.93 9.42
N ARG A 329 8.00 1.39 8.22
CA ARG A 329 8.78 0.29 7.62
C ARG A 329 9.63 0.76 6.47
N VAL A 330 10.77 0.10 6.28
CA VAL A 330 11.56 0.22 5.06
C VAL A 330 10.73 -0.30 3.90
N ALA A 331 10.49 0.56 2.93
CA ALA A 331 9.81 0.20 1.72
C ALA A 331 10.84 -0.27 0.70
N HIS A 332 10.91 -1.59 0.53
CA HIS A 332 11.75 -2.21 -0.49
C HIS A 332 11.21 -1.82 -1.86
N LEU A 333 12.13 -1.47 -2.76
CA LEU A 333 11.78 -1.04 -4.11
C LEU A 333 10.79 0.13 -4.09
N GLN A 334 11.01 1.15 -3.27
CA GLN A 334 10.33 2.44 -3.44
C GLN A 334 11.32 3.52 -3.82
N ARG A 335 10.85 4.48 -4.62
CA ARG A 335 11.64 5.63 -5.07
C ARG A 335 10.76 6.87 -5.07
N TRP A 336 11.36 8.01 -4.75
CA TRP A 336 10.74 9.30 -5.03
C TRP A 336 10.76 9.58 -6.55
N PRO A 337 9.83 10.41 -7.06
CA PRO A 337 9.82 10.84 -8.46
C PRO A 337 11.18 11.39 -8.92
N ASP A 338 11.42 11.28 -10.23
CA ASP A 338 12.72 11.56 -10.85
C ASP A 338 13.21 12.98 -10.55
N GLY A 339 14.46 13.07 -10.09
CA GLY A 339 15.10 14.29 -9.62
C GLY A 339 15.28 14.35 -8.10
N LEU A 340 14.23 14.12 -7.31
CA LEU A 340 14.33 14.19 -5.84
C LEU A 340 15.16 13.04 -5.27
N HIS A 341 14.97 11.81 -5.76
CA HIS A 341 15.76 10.66 -5.29
C HIS A 341 17.25 10.82 -5.61
N ALA A 342 17.57 11.29 -6.82
CA ALA A 342 18.94 11.58 -7.23
C ALA A 342 19.58 12.69 -6.38
N ALA A 343 18.82 13.73 -6.04
CA ALA A 343 19.25 14.79 -5.14
C ALA A 343 19.53 14.26 -3.71
N ILE A 344 18.76 13.28 -3.22
CA ILE A 344 19.00 12.64 -1.92
C ILE A 344 20.22 11.72 -1.96
N GLU A 345 20.40 10.95 -3.03
CA GLU A 345 21.62 10.16 -3.25
C GLU A 345 22.86 11.06 -3.24
N ALA A 346 22.79 12.22 -3.92
CA ALA A 346 23.88 13.21 -3.92
C ALA A 346 24.10 13.84 -2.52
N LYS A 347 23.03 14.19 -1.80
CA LYS A 347 23.07 14.68 -0.41
C LYS A 347 23.82 13.73 0.52
N GLU A 348 23.61 12.42 0.37
CA GLU A 348 24.25 11.39 1.19
C GLU A 348 25.58 10.86 0.60
N HIS A 349 26.10 11.53 -0.45
CA HIS A 349 27.34 11.18 -1.15
C HIS A 349 27.36 9.75 -1.73
N LEU A 350 26.22 9.28 -2.22
CA LEU A 350 26.05 7.99 -2.89
C LEU A 350 26.21 8.13 -4.40
N SER A 351 26.39 7.00 -5.09
CA SER A 351 26.37 6.97 -6.56
C SER A 351 24.95 7.21 -7.05
N ILE A 352 24.77 8.24 -7.90
CA ILE A 352 23.45 8.59 -8.45
C ILE A 352 22.98 7.46 -9.37
N SER A 353 21.79 6.94 -9.11
CA SER A 353 21.18 5.91 -9.93
C SER A 353 20.60 6.50 -11.23
N THR A 354 20.66 5.74 -12.32
CA THR A 354 20.11 6.16 -13.62
C THR A 354 18.60 6.39 -13.53
N THR A 355 18.13 7.49 -14.12
CA THR A 355 16.70 7.77 -14.27
C THR A 355 16.04 6.70 -15.13
N GLY A 356 14.93 6.14 -14.63
CA GLY A 356 14.16 5.12 -15.35
C GLY A 356 13.03 5.76 -16.15
N VAL A 357 12.72 5.23 -17.33
CA VAL A 357 11.49 5.62 -18.04
C VAL A 357 10.35 4.79 -17.48
N VAL A 358 9.28 5.46 -17.02
CA VAL A 358 8.04 4.79 -16.60
C VAL A 358 7.41 4.09 -17.81
N LEU A 359 7.40 2.76 -17.79
CA LEU A 359 6.79 1.94 -18.83
C LEU A 359 5.29 1.82 -18.61
N ASP A 360 4.90 1.51 -17.37
CA ASP A 360 3.49 1.45 -17.00
C ASP A 360 3.30 1.63 -15.49
N THR A 361 2.06 1.91 -15.08
CA THR A 361 1.68 2.11 -13.68
C THR A 361 0.28 1.57 -13.36
N ILE A 362 0.05 1.10 -12.14
CA ILE A 362 -1.28 0.75 -11.65
C ILE A 362 -1.39 1.01 -10.15
N SER A 363 -2.51 1.57 -9.68
CA SER A 363 -2.76 1.69 -8.24
C SER A 363 -3.18 0.33 -7.66
N ILE A 364 -2.88 0.09 -6.38
CA ILE A 364 -3.37 -1.10 -5.67
C ILE A 364 -4.90 -1.14 -5.68
N GLN A 365 -5.56 0.02 -5.56
CA GLN A 365 -7.02 0.09 -5.65
C GLN A 365 -7.55 -0.40 -7.01
N ASP A 366 -7.01 0.08 -8.12
CA ASP A 366 -7.43 -0.34 -9.47
C ASP A 366 -7.16 -1.82 -9.72
N LEU A 367 -6.05 -2.34 -9.19
CA LEU A 367 -5.72 -3.77 -9.24
C LEU A 367 -6.78 -4.60 -8.51
N LEU A 368 -7.17 -4.21 -7.30
CA LEU A 368 -8.15 -4.92 -6.48
C LEU A 368 -9.57 -4.84 -7.06
N LEU A 369 -9.92 -3.73 -7.71
CA LEU A 369 -11.20 -3.60 -8.42
C LEU A 369 -11.32 -4.53 -9.65
N GLY A 370 -10.21 -5.14 -10.08
CA GLY A 370 -10.21 -6.15 -11.14
C GLY A 370 -10.77 -7.52 -10.73
N TYR A 371 -10.88 -7.83 -9.43
CA TYR A 371 -11.39 -9.13 -8.97
C TYR A 371 -12.91 -9.24 -9.08
N GLY A 372 -13.39 -10.41 -9.53
CA GLY A 372 -14.83 -10.72 -9.57
C GLY A 372 -15.48 -10.81 -8.19
N THR A 373 -14.74 -11.22 -7.16
CA THR A 373 -15.17 -11.17 -5.76
C THR A 373 -14.03 -10.71 -4.88
N LEU A 374 -14.31 -9.73 -4.05
CA LEU A 374 -13.36 -9.15 -3.11
C LEU A 374 -13.91 -9.30 -1.69
N SER A 375 -13.09 -9.82 -0.79
CA SER A 375 -13.38 -9.94 0.63
C SER A 375 -12.12 -9.56 1.41
N GLY A 376 -12.25 -9.24 2.69
CA GLY A 376 -11.09 -8.85 3.47
C GLY A 376 -11.27 -8.95 4.97
N MET A 377 -10.17 -9.01 5.70
CA MET A 377 -10.17 -9.10 7.16
C MET A 377 -9.13 -8.19 7.78
N SER A 378 -9.43 -7.59 8.92
CA SER A 378 -8.45 -6.83 9.71
C SER A 378 -8.91 -6.65 11.16
N GLY A 379 -8.02 -6.15 12.01
CA GLY A 379 -8.28 -5.69 13.37
C GLY A 379 -9.26 -4.52 13.50
N THR A 380 -9.39 -3.72 12.44
CA THR A 380 -9.84 -2.32 12.58
C THR A 380 -10.54 -1.79 11.34
N LEU A 381 -11.50 -2.54 10.78
CA LEU A 381 -12.23 -2.14 9.57
C LEU A 381 -13.45 -1.23 9.82
N ILE A 382 -14.04 -1.26 11.01
CA ILE A 382 -15.27 -0.51 11.30
C ILE A 382 -15.05 1.00 11.22
N ASP A 383 -13.86 1.47 11.57
CA ASP A 383 -13.50 2.89 11.48
C ASP A 383 -13.35 3.37 10.03
N VAL A 384 -13.14 2.47 9.06
CA VAL A 384 -12.96 2.76 7.62
C VAL A 384 -14.06 2.13 6.75
N ALA A 385 -15.19 1.77 7.35
CA ALA A 385 -16.27 1.05 6.65
C ALA A 385 -16.91 1.89 5.53
N GLU A 386 -17.03 3.20 5.72
CA GLU A 386 -17.53 4.11 4.68
C GLU A 386 -16.57 4.16 3.49
N ASP A 387 -15.27 4.31 3.74
CA ASP A 387 -14.22 4.31 2.71
C ASP A 387 -14.23 3.00 1.91
N LEU A 388 -14.32 1.85 2.57
CA LEU A 388 -14.37 0.54 1.90
C LEU A 388 -15.62 0.38 1.02
N ILE A 389 -16.75 0.94 1.43
CA ILE A 389 -17.96 0.96 0.61
C ILE A 389 -17.82 1.94 -0.56
N GLU A 390 -17.28 3.13 -0.32
CA GLU A 390 -17.09 4.18 -1.33
C GLU A 390 -16.16 3.69 -2.46
N PHE A 391 -14.99 3.16 -2.09
CA PHE A 391 -13.93 2.83 -3.04
C PHE A 391 -14.00 1.39 -3.58
N TYR A 392 -14.47 0.42 -2.80
CA TYR A 392 -14.46 -1.00 -3.16
C TYR A 392 -15.85 -1.65 -3.19
N ARG A 393 -16.91 -0.91 -2.81
CA ARG A 393 -18.27 -1.46 -2.63
C ARG A 393 -18.31 -2.64 -1.65
N LEU A 394 -17.40 -2.63 -0.66
CA LEU A 394 -17.16 -3.75 0.24
C LEU A 394 -17.85 -3.53 1.59
N PRO A 395 -18.93 -4.26 1.92
CA PRO A 395 -19.62 -4.10 3.19
C PRO A 395 -18.81 -4.69 4.34
N VAL A 396 -18.76 -3.98 5.48
CA VAL A 396 -17.96 -4.37 6.65
C VAL A 396 -18.85 -4.74 7.84
N GLY A 397 -18.52 -5.80 8.55
CA GLY A 397 -19.14 -6.11 9.85
C GLY A 397 -18.12 -6.56 10.88
N ARG A 398 -18.49 -6.50 12.16
CA ARG A 398 -17.66 -6.97 13.27
C ARG A 398 -18.05 -8.38 13.69
N ILE A 399 -17.03 -9.18 14.01
CA ILE A 399 -17.16 -10.49 14.64
C ILE A 399 -16.83 -10.32 16.12
N ASP A 400 -17.71 -10.84 16.98
CA ASP A 400 -17.49 -10.80 18.43
C ASP A 400 -16.30 -11.69 18.81
N ARG A 401 -15.60 -11.32 19.89
CA ARG A 401 -14.49 -12.13 20.40
C ARG A 401 -15.01 -13.43 20.99
N HIS A 402 -14.22 -14.51 20.85
CA HIS A 402 -14.54 -15.77 21.51
C HIS A 402 -14.53 -15.63 23.05
N ARG A 403 -13.58 -14.84 23.57
CA ARG A 403 -13.49 -14.51 25.01
C ARG A 403 -13.57 -12.99 25.22
N PRO A 404 -14.31 -12.52 26.25
CA PRO A 404 -14.40 -11.10 26.56
C PRO A 404 -13.02 -10.45 26.76
N ASN A 405 -12.88 -9.20 26.31
CA ASN A 405 -11.68 -8.41 26.56
C ASN A 405 -11.71 -7.87 28.01
N VAL A 406 -10.66 -8.14 28.78
CA VAL A 406 -10.50 -7.65 30.17
C VAL A 406 -9.33 -6.66 30.32
N ARG A 407 -8.84 -6.10 29.20
CA ARG A 407 -7.76 -5.10 29.20
C ARG A 407 -8.15 -3.85 29.96
N VAL A 408 -7.18 -3.29 30.69
CA VAL A 408 -7.32 -1.98 31.34
C VAL A 408 -6.67 -0.91 30.47
N ASP A 409 -7.47 -0.02 29.90
CA ASP A 409 -6.99 1.08 29.06
C ASP A 409 -6.90 2.38 29.88
N ALA A 410 -5.68 2.82 30.18
CA ALA A 410 -5.43 4.05 30.92
C ALA A 410 -5.69 5.30 30.06
N PRO A 411 -6.20 6.40 30.63
CA PRO A 411 -6.37 7.65 29.90
C PRO A 411 -5.04 8.19 29.38
N ALA A 412 -5.04 8.76 28.16
CA ALA A 412 -3.84 9.32 27.55
C ALA A 412 -3.22 10.43 28.42
N ARG A 413 -1.92 10.37 28.64
CA ARG A 413 -1.14 11.40 29.35
C ARG A 413 -0.58 12.36 28.30
N VAL A 414 -0.92 13.65 28.42
CA VAL A 414 -0.49 14.68 27.46
C VAL A 414 0.41 15.68 28.17
N PHE A 415 1.57 15.92 27.58
CA PHE A 415 2.63 16.77 28.10
C PHE A 415 2.83 17.99 27.20
N LEU A 416 3.52 19.00 27.71
CA LEU A 416 3.76 20.24 26.96
C LEU A 416 4.98 20.11 26.07
N THR A 417 6.01 19.39 26.53
CA THR A 417 7.24 19.17 25.79
C THR A 417 7.47 17.69 25.47
N VAL A 418 8.41 17.41 24.58
CA VAL A 418 8.77 16.03 24.20
C VAL A 418 9.63 15.40 25.30
N GLU A 419 10.45 16.20 25.96
CA GLU A 419 11.33 15.79 27.05
C GLU A 419 10.52 15.31 28.27
N GLU A 420 9.47 16.05 28.64
CA GLU A 420 8.54 15.66 29.71
C GLU A 420 7.81 14.35 29.39
N LYS A 421 7.37 14.20 28.13
CA LYS A 421 6.73 12.98 27.62
C LYS A 421 7.65 11.77 27.81
N PHE A 422 8.89 11.84 27.32
CA PHE A 422 9.84 10.73 27.40
C PHE A 422 10.32 10.45 28.82
N ALA A 423 10.51 11.47 29.66
CA ALA A 423 10.85 11.27 31.07
C ALA A 423 9.76 10.46 31.80
N ALA A 424 8.50 10.87 31.65
CA ALA A 424 7.37 10.19 32.26
C ALA A 424 7.15 8.77 31.71
N LEU A 425 7.41 8.56 30.42
CA LEU A 425 7.32 7.26 29.76
C LEU A 425 8.41 6.31 30.27
N VAL A 426 9.65 6.78 30.42
CA VAL A 426 10.77 5.98 30.95
C VAL A 426 10.49 5.53 32.38
N ASP A 427 10.03 6.43 33.25
CA ASP A 427 9.72 6.07 34.64
C ASP A 427 8.61 5.02 34.73
N ASP A 428 7.59 5.09 33.86
CA ASP A 428 6.49 4.14 33.78
C ASP A 428 6.91 2.76 33.19
N ILE A 429 7.94 2.72 32.33
CA ILE A 429 8.55 1.47 31.88
C ILE A 429 9.37 0.83 33.00
N VAL A 430 10.18 1.63 33.71
CA VAL A 430 11.02 1.16 34.82
C VAL A 430 10.14 0.54 35.89
N GLU A 431 9.06 1.20 36.32
CA GLU A 431 8.15 0.68 37.34
C GLU A 431 7.58 -0.71 36.94
N ARG A 432 7.16 -0.88 35.68
CA ARG A 432 6.63 -2.17 35.21
C ARG A 432 7.69 -3.24 35.08
N HIS A 433 8.87 -2.88 34.56
CA HIS A 433 9.99 -3.79 34.44
C HIS A 433 10.47 -4.27 35.81
N GLU A 434 10.50 -3.42 36.84
CA GLU A 434 10.81 -3.82 38.22
C GLU A 434 9.81 -4.84 38.79
N THR A 435 8.55 -4.80 38.34
CA THR A 435 7.54 -5.82 38.68
C THR A 435 7.60 -7.06 37.79
N GLY A 436 8.52 -7.12 36.83
CA GLY A 436 8.70 -8.19 35.86
C GLY A 436 7.59 -8.33 34.81
N GLN A 437 6.76 -7.31 34.66
CA GLN A 437 5.70 -7.29 33.66
C GLN A 437 6.29 -7.01 32.27
N PRO A 438 5.95 -7.80 31.23
CA PRO A 438 6.39 -7.50 29.87
C PRO A 438 5.81 -6.19 29.34
N VAL A 439 6.64 -5.42 28.64
CA VAL A 439 6.29 -4.10 28.09
C VAL A 439 6.59 -4.07 26.59
N LEU A 440 5.57 -3.71 25.80
CA LEU A 440 5.71 -3.34 24.40
C LEU A 440 5.49 -1.83 24.25
N VAL A 441 6.48 -1.12 23.71
CA VAL A 441 6.39 0.32 23.46
C VAL A 441 6.31 0.57 21.95
N GLY A 442 5.26 1.24 21.49
CA GLY A 442 5.13 1.70 20.11
C GLY A 442 5.58 3.15 19.95
N THR A 443 6.57 3.42 19.10
CA THR A 443 7.10 4.75 18.78
C THR A 443 6.66 5.20 17.38
N LEU A 444 6.81 6.49 17.05
CA LEU A 444 6.34 7.03 15.76
C LEU A 444 7.35 6.79 14.63
N ASN A 445 8.65 6.76 14.91
CA ASN A 445 9.71 6.58 13.91
C ASN A 445 10.97 5.96 14.53
N VAL A 446 11.94 5.61 13.69
CA VAL A 446 13.18 4.93 14.11
C VAL A 446 14.01 5.82 15.04
N ALA A 447 14.08 7.13 14.76
CA ALA A 447 14.80 8.07 15.62
C ALA A 447 14.25 8.12 17.05
N GLU A 448 12.92 8.11 17.23
CA GLU A 448 12.29 8.02 18.56
C GLU A 448 12.56 6.67 19.24
N SER A 449 12.58 5.57 18.48
CA SER A 449 12.94 4.25 18.99
C SER A 449 14.35 4.22 19.57
N GLU A 450 15.34 4.74 18.84
CA GLU A 450 16.74 4.79 19.29
C GLU A 450 16.91 5.77 20.46
N TYR A 451 16.23 6.91 20.44
CA TYR A 451 16.26 7.85 21.55
C TYR A 451 15.73 7.22 22.84
N LEU A 452 14.58 6.55 22.79
CA LEU A 452 14.03 5.83 23.93
C LEU A 452 14.94 4.68 24.36
N ALA A 453 15.51 3.94 23.40
CA ALA A 453 16.42 2.85 23.66
C ALA A 453 17.63 3.33 24.48
N ASP A 454 18.22 4.46 24.12
CA ASP A 454 19.34 5.05 24.84
C ASP A 454 18.98 5.52 26.25
N LEU A 455 17.78 6.08 26.44
CA LEU A 455 17.29 6.45 27.77
C LEU A 455 17.13 5.23 28.69
N LEU A 456 16.60 4.11 28.16
CA LEU A 456 16.41 2.87 28.92
C LEU A 456 17.74 2.13 29.18
N ARG A 457 18.67 2.12 28.23
CA ARG A 457 20.03 1.58 28.42
C ARG A 457 20.77 2.30 29.55
N ARG A 458 20.61 3.63 29.68
CA ARG A 458 21.17 4.41 30.81
C ARG A 458 20.60 3.99 32.17
N ARG A 459 19.37 3.45 32.19
CA ARG A 459 18.73 2.85 33.36
C ARG A 459 19.08 1.37 33.55
N LYS A 460 19.96 0.80 32.72
CA LYS A 460 20.41 -0.61 32.74
C LYS A 460 19.31 -1.64 32.49
N ILE A 461 18.28 -1.26 31.72
CA ILE A 461 17.23 -2.18 31.27
C ILE A 461 17.70 -2.83 29.96
N ASP A 462 17.61 -4.16 29.88
CA ASP A 462 17.82 -4.88 28.62
C ASP A 462 16.60 -4.69 27.71
N ILE A 463 16.85 -4.29 26.46
CA ILE A 463 15.81 -3.87 25.53
C ILE A 463 15.99 -4.54 24.17
N ARG A 464 14.87 -4.81 23.52
CA ARG A 464 14.84 -5.33 22.15
C ARG A 464 14.19 -4.28 21.25
N VAL A 465 14.91 -3.78 20.25
CA VAL A 465 14.41 -2.75 19.32
C VAL A 465 14.06 -3.38 17.99
N LEU A 466 12.88 -3.03 17.48
CA LEU A 466 12.41 -3.39 16.14
C LEU A 466 12.44 -2.14 15.27
N ASN A 467 13.36 -2.15 14.33
CA ASN A 467 13.72 -1.05 13.44
C ASN A 467 13.15 -1.21 12.02
N ALA A 468 12.20 -2.14 11.84
CA ALA A 468 11.37 -2.26 10.64
C ALA A 468 12.17 -2.55 9.34
N ARG A 469 13.26 -3.33 9.46
CA ARG A 469 14.22 -3.67 8.40
C ARG A 469 14.15 -5.13 7.93
N ASN A 470 13.77 -6.06 8.82
CA ASN A 470 13.81 -7.51 8.53
C ASN A 470 12.60 -8.19 9.17
N ASP A 471 11.64 -8.56 8.32
CA ASP A 471 10.34 -9.08 8.72
C ASP A 471 10.45 -10.41 9.51
N GLU A 472 11.37 -11.30 9.14
CA GLU A 472 11.57 -12.59 9.79
C GLU A 472 12.20 -12.42 11.18
N GLU A 473 13.27 -11.62 11.27
CA GLU A 473 13.94 -11.31 12.53
C GLU A 473 12.98 -10.58 13.49
N GLU A 474 12.21 -9.62 12.98
CA GLU A 474 11.18 -8.91 13.74
C GLU A 474 10.12 -9.84 14.28
N ALA A 475 9.65 -10.79 13.47
CA ALA A 475 8.68 -11.79 13.91
C ALA A 475 9.26 -12.62 15.07
N SER A 476 10.54 -13.00 15.02
CA SER A 476 11.21 -13.74 16.09
C SER A 476 11.34 -12.94 17.39
N ILE A 477 11.58 -11.63 17.30
CA ILE A 477 11.68 -10.73 18.45
C ILE A 477 10.30 -10.51 19.08
N ILE A 478 9.29 -10.24 18.24
CA ILE A 478 7.91 -9.97 18.68
C ILE A 478 7.26 -11.20 19.31
N ALA A 479 7.52 -12.41 18.80
CA ALA A 479 7.04 -13.64 19.41
C ALA A 479 7.53 -13.84 20.86
N ARG A 480 8.66 -13.20 21.21
CA ARG A 480 9.27 -13.21 22.54
C ARG A 480 8.95 -11.96 23.37
N ALA A 481 8.15 -11.02 22.86
CA ALA A 481 7.82 -9.78 23.57
C ALA A 481 6.92 -10.00 24.81
N GLY A 482 6.30 -11.18 24.92
CA GLY A 482 5.49 -11.57 26.08
C GLY A 482 6.24 -12.38 27.14
N GLU A 483 7.56 -12.53 27.01
CA GLU A 483 8.41 -13.16 28.04
C GLU A 483 8.48 -12.29 29.31
N MET A 484 8.71 -12.91 30.47
CA MET A 484 8.93 -12.17 31.70
C MET A 484 10.11 -11.19 31.56
N ASP A 485 10.00 -10.02 32.21
CA ASP A 485 10.98 -8.93 32.17
C ASP A 485 11.24 -8.31 30.78
N ALA A 486 10.58 -8.78 29.72
CA ALA A 486 10.87 -8.32 28.36
C ALA A 486 10.42 -6.86 28.14
N VAL A 487 11.33 -6.03 27.66
CA VAL A 487 11.04 -4.67 27.19
C VAL A 487 11.34 -4.60 25.69
N THR A 488 10.27 -4.47 24.90
CA THR A 488 10.35 -4.45 23.44
C THR A 488 9.90 -3.09 22.91
N ILE A 489 10.75 -2.43 22.14
CA ILE A 489 10.45 -1.16 21.46
C ILE A 489 10.16 -1.48 20.00
N SER A 490 8.99 -1.09 19.53
CA SER A 490 8.51 -1.29 18.17
C SER A 490 8.30 0.04 17.47
N THR A 491 8.99 0.23 16.34
CA THR A 491 8.71 1.36 15.47
C THR A 491 7.35 1.14 14.79
N GLN A 492 6.41 2.05 15.04
CA GLN A 492 5.01 1.99 14.60
C GLN A 492 4.37 0.60 14.79
N MET A 493 4.07 -0.08 13.67
CA MET A 493 3.39 -1.37 13.61
C MET A 493 4.32 -2.52 13.19
N SER A 494 5.64 -2.41 13.41
CA SER A 494 6.59 -3.51 13.21
C SER A 494 6.17 -4.78 13.98
N GLY A 495 6.49 -5.97 13.45
CA GLY A 495 5.96 -7.24 13.97
C GLY A 495 4.50 -7.53 13.66
N ARG A 496 3.93 -6.93 12.60
CA ARG A 496 2.56 -7.22 12.16
C ARG A 496 2.38 -8.64 11.66
N GLY A 497 1.18 -9.18 11.87
CA GLY A 497 0.87 -10.58 11.58
C GLY A 497 1.47 -11.59 12.58
N THR A 498 2.27 -11.16 13.56
CA THR A 498 2.83 -12.03 14.61
C THR A 498 2.08 -11.89 15.93
N ASP A 499 1.76 -13.03 16.53
CA ASP A 499 1.07 -13.12 17.82
C ASP A 499 2.05 -12.98 18.99
N ILE A 500 1.65 -12.23 20.04
CA ILE A 500 2.46 -12.08 21.26
C ILE A 500 1.78 -12.91 22.33
N ARG A 501 2.37 -14.07 22.63
CA ARG A 501 1.89 -14.98 23.65
C ARG A 501 2.53 -14.64 25.00
N LEU A 502 1.73 -14.67 26.06
CA LEU A 502 2.24 -14.48 27.43
C LEU A 502 3.11 -15.68 27.82
N GLY A 503 4.30 -15.43 28.34
CA GLY A 503 5.32 -16.44 28.63
C GLY A 503 6.21 -16.82 27.44
N GLY A 504 6.25 -15.98 26.40
CA GLY A 504 7.02 -16.21 25.18
C GLY A 504 6.39 -17.20 24.20
N ALA A 505 7.12 -17.58 23.15
CA ALA A 505 6.62 -18.44 22.07
C ALA A 505 6.11 -19.82 22.57
N ASP A 506 6.80 -20.37 23.57
CA ASP A 506 6.50 -21.65 24.23
C ASP A 506 5.52 -21.52 25.41
N ALA A 507 5.11 -20.30 25.77
CA ALA A 507 4.24 -20.00 26.91
C ALA A 507 4.73 -20.55 28.28
N ARG A 508 6.05 -20.67 28.49
CA ARG A 508 6.63 -21.28 29.69
C ARG A 508 6.29 -20.51 30.97
N ASP A 509 6.41 -19.19 30.92
CA ASP A 509 6.20 -18.31 32.08
C ASP A 509 4.79 -17.69 32.10
N ARG A 510 3.82 -18.32 31.40
CA ARG A 510 2.50 -17.73 31.17
C ARG A 510 1.79 -17.37 32.47
N ASP A 511 1.71 -18.29 33.41
CA ASP A 511 0.94 -18.10 34.65
C ASP A 511 1.51 -16.96 35.50
N GLU A 512 2.84 -16.81 35.51
CA GLU A 512 3.52 -15.73 36.20
C GLU A 512 3.26 -14.37 35.53
N VAL A 513 3.37 -14.31 34.19
CA VAL A 513 3.07 -13.09 33.42
C VAL A 513 1.60 -12.69 33.58
N VAL A 514 0.67 -13.65 33.57
CA VAL A 514 -0.76 -13.42 33.85
C VAL A 514 -0.96 -12.87 35.27
N GLY A 515 -0.28 -13.44 36.27
CA GLY A 515 -0.32 -12.97 37.66
C GLY A 515 0.20 -11.54 37.85
N ARG A 516 1.10 -11.09 36.96
CA ARG A 516 1.66 -9.72 36.92
C ARG A 516 0.84 -8.75 36.06
N GLY A 517 -0.35 -9.15 35.61
CA GLY A 517 -1.27 -8.30 34.84
C GLY A 517 -1.11 -8.39 33.33
N GLY A 518 -0.37 -9.39 32.82
CA GLY A 518 -0.19 -9.65 31.40
C GLY A 518 0.68 -8.62 30.68
N LEU A 519 0.59 -8.58 29.35
CA LEU A 519 1.36 -7.63 28.52
C LEU A 519 0.85 -6.20 28.71
N THR A 520 1.75 -5.26 29.00
CA THR A 520 1.47 -3.84 28.91
C THR A 520 1.90 -3.29 27.54
N VAL A 521 1.02 -2.49 26.92
CA VAL A 521 1.31 -1.75 25.70
C VAL A 521 1.35 -0.25 25.99
N ILE A 522 2.43 0.42 25.58
CA ILE A 522 2.61 1.86 25.75
C ILE A 522 2.76 2.50 24.37
N ALA A 523 1.94 3.50 24.05
CA ALA A 523 2.14 4.33 22.85
C ALA A 523 2.95 5.58 23.22
N ALA A 524 4.10 5.79 22.59
CA ALA A 524 5.00 6.94 22.77
C ALA A 524 4.64 8.15 21.88
N GLY A 525 3.37 8.25 21.50
CA GLY A 525 2.80 9.30 20.68
C GLY A 525 1.39 8.92 20.28
N ARG A 526 0.80 9.72 19.38
CA ARG A 526 -0.41 9.36 18.65
C ARG A 526 -0.10 9.25 17.18
N TYR A 527 -0.57 8.17 16.55
CA TYR A 527 -0.45 8.03 15.11
C TYR A 527 -1.41 8.99 14.39
N ALA A 528 -1.15 9.25 13.11
CA ALA A 528 -2.04 10.06 12.27
C ALA A 528 -3.44 9.44 12.09
N SER A 529 -3.62 8.15 12.42
CA SER A 529 -4.92 7.48 12.43
C SER A 529 -5.16 6.75 13.75
N ARG A 530 -6.38 6.88 14.28
CA ARG A 530 -6.89 6.17 15.47
C ARG A 530 -6.87 4.65 15.30
N ARG A 531 -6.93 4.21 14.06
CA ARG A 531 -6.84 2.80 13.70
C ARG A 531 -5.50 2.20 14.13
N LEU A 532 -4.40 2.87 13.82
CA LEU A 532 -3.06 2.43 14.19
C LEU A 532 -2.89 2.43 15.72
N ASP A 533 -3.43 3.42 16.43
CA ASP A 533 -3.46 3.42 17.90
C ASP A 533 -4.19 2.18 18.43
N SER A 534 -5.31 1.82 17.81
CA SER A 534 -6.14 0.67 18.19
C SER A 534 -5.45 -0.66 17.87
N GLN A 535 -4.72 -0.74 16.75
CA GLN A 535 -3.93 -1.93 16.39
C GLN A 535 -2.78 -2.16 17.37
N LEU A 536 -2.04 -1.12 17.75
CA LEU A 536 -1.00 -1.22 18.78
C LEU A 536 -1.60 -1.69 20.10
N ARG A 537 -2.70 -1.05 20.54
CA ARG A 537 -3.42 -1.44 21.76
C ARG A 537 -3.92 -2.88 21.74
N GLY A 538 -4.38 -3.33 20.58
CA GLY A 538 -4.85 -4.69 20.32
C GLY A 538 -3.76 -5.76 20.42
N ARG A 539 -2.49 -5.39 20.59
CA ARG A 539 -1.40 -6.34 20.83
C ARG A 539 -1.48 -7.00 22.22
N SER A 540 -2.16 -6.36 23.18
CA SER A 540 -2.37 -6.85 24.55
C SER A 540 -3.80 -7.38 24.78
N ALA A 541 -3.96 -8.24 25.79
CA ALA A 541 -5.21 -8.86 26.24
C ALA A 541 -5.94 -9.66 25.14
N ARG A 542 -5.19 -10.58 24.52
CA ARG A 542 -5.72 -11.49 23.50
C ARG A 542 -6.40 -12.68 24.17
N GLN A 543 -7.46 -13.22 23.56
CA GLN A 543 -8.16 -14.41 24.07
C GLN A 543 -8.57 -14.34 25.56
N GLY A 544 -8.90 -13.13 26.04
CA GLY A 544 -9.32 -12.88 27.43
C GLY A 544 -8.19 -12.85 28.46
N ASP A 545 -6.92 -12.88 28.02
CA ASP A 545 -5.78 -12.67 28.92
C ASP A 545 -5.83 -11.26 29.54
N PRO A 546 -5.30 -11.08 30.77
CA PRO A 546 -5.13 -9.74 31.33
C PRO A 546 -4.12 -8.93 30.51
N GLY A 547 -4.22 -7.62 30.63
CA GLY A 547 -3.31 -6.72 29.96
C GLY A 547 -3.65 -5.28 30.27
N SER A 548 -2.72 -4.37 29.96
CA SER A 548 -2.95 -2.95 30.10
C SER A 548 -2.50 -2.18 28.86
N SER A 549 -3.07 -0.99 28.67
CA SER A 549 -2.55 -0.06 27.69
C SER A 549 -2.51 1.38 28.20
N SER A 550 -1.55 2.14 27.68
CA SER A 550 -1.39 3.56 27.98
C SER A 550 -0.88 4.33 26.77
N SER A 551 -1.07 5.64 26.75
CA SER A 551 -0.62 6.51 25.66
C SER A 551 -0.04 7.80 26.22
N TYR A 552 1.11 8.19 25.70
CA TYR A 552 1.87 9.38 26.03
C TYR A 552 1.95 10.25 24.78
N ALA A 553 1.53 11.50 24.87
CA ALA A 553 1.60 12.44 23.76
C ALA A 553 2.14 13.79 24.23
N SER A 554 2.71 14.56 23.32
CA SER A 554 3.16 15.92 23.56
C SER A 554 2.41 16.88 22.65
N LEU A 555 2.15 18.10 23.14
CA LEU A 555 1.69 19.18 22.26
C LEU A 555 2.72 19.56 21.19
N ARG A 556 3.98 19.19 21.40
CA ARG A 556 5.09 19.39 20.44
C ARG A 556 5.30 18.20 19.50
N ASP A 557 4.50 17.13 19.62
CA ASP A 557 4.54 16.03 18.66
C ASP A 557 4.12 16.52 17.26
N GLU A 558 4.71 15.94 16.22
CA GLU A 558 4.48 16.31 14.81
C GLU A 558 3.00 16.30 14.41
N LEU A 559 2.24 15.33 14.91
CA LEU A 559 0.78 15.26 14.70
C LEU A 559 0.08 16.57 15.07
N VAL A 560 0.43 17.15 16.22
CA VAL A 560 -0.18 18.37 16.73
C VAL A 560 0.33 19.57 15.94
N GLN A 561 1.64 19.65 15.71
CA GLN A 561 2.27 20.79 15.04
C GLN A 561 1.77 20.94 13.59
N SER A 562 1.61 19.83 12.86
CA SER A 562 1.24 19.88 11.44
C SER A 562 -0.27 19.99 11.19
N ASN A 563 -1.12 19.59 12.14
CA ASN A 563 -2.57 19.48 11.91
C ASN A 563 -3.42 20.40 12.79
N SER A 564 -2.82 21.10 13.76
CA SER A 564 -3.57 22.05 14.59
C SER A 564 -3.74 23.39 13.89
N PRO A 565 -4.90 24.05 14.01
CA PRO A 565 -5.07 25.41 13.51
C PRO A 565 -4.06 26.38 14.14
N ALA A 566 -3.56 27.35 13.37
CA ALA A 566 -2.53 28.31 13.82
C ALA A 566 -2.91 29.05 15.12
N HIS A 567 -4.19 29.37 15.33
CA HIS A 567 -4.65 30.01 16.56
C HIS A 567 -4.55 29.12 17.80
N VAL A 568 -4.64 27.79 17.62
CA VAL A 568 -4.44 26.81 18.69
C VAL A 568 -2.96 26.69 19.02
N LEU A 569 -2.09 26.62 18.02
CA LEU A 569 -0.63 26.60 18.23
C LEU A 569 -0.17 27.86 18.99
N ALA A 570 -0.62 29.04 18.58
CA ALA A 570 -0.34 30.29 19.30
C ALA A 570 -0.91 30.33 20.73
N GLN A 571 -2.00 29.59 21.00
CA GLN A 571 -2.52 29.43 22.36
C GLN A 571 -1.60 28.54 23.20
N ILE A 572 -1.10 27.44 22.63
CA ILE A 572 -0.16 26.52 23.28
C ILE A 572 1.12 27.26 23.65
N ASP A 573 1.67 28.06 22.73
CA ASP A 573 2.90 28.82 22.96
C ASP A 573 2.78 29.87 24.07
N ARG A 574 1.61 30.50 24.20
CA ARG A 574 1.39 31.57 25.19
C ARG A 574 0.94 31.07 26.56
N HIS A 575 0.14 30.01 26.59
CA HIS A 575 -0.61 29.60 27.79
C HIS A 575 -0.60 28.08 28.02
N GLY A 576 0.32 27.32 27.40
CA GLY A 576 0.36 25.86 27.49
C GLY A 576 0.31 25.33 28.92
N ASP A 577 1.12 25.91 29.81
CA ASP A 577 1.20 25.54 31.24
C ASP A 577 -0.10 25.76 32.03
N GLU A 578 -0.96 26.67 31.54
CA GLU A 578 -2.22 27.05 32.20
C GLU A 578 -3.41 26.22 31.68
N LEU A 579 -3.22 25.41 30.64
CA LEU A 579 -4.31 24.64 30.04
C LEU A 579 -4.68 23.41 30.88
N PRO A 580 -5.98 23.17 31.15
CA PRO A 580 -6.41 21.95 31.83
C PRO A 580 -6.05 20.68 31.02
N VAL A 581 -5.72 19.58 31.70
CA VAL A 581 -5.39 18.28 31.07
C VAL A 581 -6.46 17.82 30.06
N VAL A 582 -7.74 18.07 30.34
CA VAL A 582 -8.86 17.75 29.43
C VAL A 582 -8.74 18.53 28.12
N ARG A 583 -8.30 19.79 28.18
CA ARG A 583 -8.07 20.63 26.99
C ARG A 583 -6.87 20.14 26.20
N LEU A 584 -5.78 19.72 26.86
CA LEU A 584 -4.61 19.14 26.21
C LEU A 584 -4.97 17.90 25.39
N ARG A 585 -5.72 16.97 25.99
CA ARG A 585 -6.24 15.78 25.30
C ARG A 585 -7.09 16.13 24.09
N ARG A 586 -8.01 17.09 24.26
CA ARG A 586 -8.89 17.53 23.16
C ARG A 586 -8.12 18.12 21.98
N ILE A 587 -7.02 18.82 22.23
CA ILE A 587 -6.15 19.34 21.15
C ILE A 587 -5.62 18.16 20.33
N VAL A 588 -4.96 17.19 20.99
CA VAL A 588 -4.41 16.00 20.33
C VAL A 588 -5.48 15.22 19.55
N ASP A 589 -6.65 14.96 20.16
CA ASP A 589 -7.76 14.23 19.51
C ASP A 589 -8.30 14.97 18.27
N THR A 590 -8.29 16.31 18.30
CA THR A 590 -8.74 17.16 17.18
C THR A 590 -7.70 17.16 16.06
N SER A 591 -6.41 17.28 16.39
CA SER A 591 -5.31 17.22 15.42
C SER A 591 -5.30 15.86 14.69
N GLN A 592 -5.54 14.77 15.42
CA GLN A 592 -5.69 13.44 14.82
C GLN A 592 -6.89 13.36 13.87
N ALA A 593 -8.04 13.92 14.24
CA ALA A 593 -9.21 13.96 13.37
C ALA A 593 -8.97 14.76 12.08
N ILE A 594 -8.24 15.87 12.17
CA ILE A 594 -7.86 16.69 11.02
C ILE A 594 -6.93 15.89 10.10
N ALA A 595 -5.92 15.21 10.66
CA ALA A 595 -5.01 14.35 9.90
C ALA A 595 -5.76 13.24 9.13
N GLU A 596 -6.74 12.58 9.76
CA GLU A 596 -7.58 11.55 9.12
C GLU A 596 -8.39 12.11 7.94
N ASN A 597 -8.99 13.30 8.09
CA ASN A 597 -9.76 13.95 7.02
C ASN A 597 -8.88 14.39 5.85
N ILE A 598 -7.70 14.99 6.12
CA ILE A 598 -6.74 15.38 5.08
C ILE A 598 -6.34 14.16 4.24
N ARG A 599 -6.10 13.02 4.90
CA ARG A 599 -5.75 11.77 4.22
C ARG A 599 -6.90 11.27 3.33
N LEU A 600 -8.14 11.29 3.83
CA LEU A 600 -9.32 10.87 3.05
C LEU A 600 -9.56 11.76 1.83
N ASP A 601 -9.40 13.08 1.98
CA ASP A 601 -9.54 14.02 0.87
C ASP A 601 -8.45 13.79 -0.19
N ARG A 602 -7.21 13.49 0.23
CA ARG A 602 -6.13 13.09 -0.68
C ARG A 602 -6.49 11.81 -1.44
N HIS A 603 -7.03 10.79 -0.76
CA HIS A 603 -7.44 9.54 -1.40
C HIS A 603 -8.52 9.76 -2.45
N ARG A 604 -9.55 10.56 -2.14
CA ARG A 604 -10.58 10.93 -3.13
C ARG A 604 -9.99 11.67 -4.33
N ALA A 605 -9.05 12.60 -4.10
CA ALA A 605 -8.39 13.33 -5.17
C ALA A 605 -7.57 12.40 -6.07
N THR A 606 -6.69 11.57 -5.51
CA THR A 606 -5.88 10.59 -6.26
C THR A 606 -6.76 9.65 -7.07
N TRP A 607 -7.85 9.14 -6.49
CA TRP A 607 -8.80 8.29 -7.19
C TRP A 607 -9.54 9.02 -8.31
N ALA A 608 -9.90 10.29 -8.11
CA ALA A 608 -10.49 11.10 -9.17
C ALA A 608 -9.55 11.21 -10.38
N TYR A 609 -8.26 11.50 -10.16
CA TYR A 609 -7.28 11.58 -11.24
C TYR A 609 -7.02 10.24 -11.94
N SER A 610 -7.00 9.12 -11.20
CA SER A 610 -6.71 7.81 -11.80
C SER A 610 -7.84 7.31 -12.72
N ARG A 611 -9.07 7.80 -12.54
CA ARG A 611 -10.26 7.25 -13.23
C ARG A 611 -10.21 7.34 -14.76
N ALA A 612 -9.76 8.47 -15.31
CA ALA A 612 -9.56 8.60 -16.76
C ALA A 612 -8.49 7.63 -17.27
N LEU A 613 -7.34 7.59 -16.60
CA LEU A 613 -6.22 6.71 -16.91
C LEU A 613 -6.63 5.23 -16.88
N SER A 614 -7.34 4.80 -15.83
CA SER A 614 -7.83 3.43 -15.69
C SER A 614 -8.79 3.04 -16.82
N SER A 615 -9.68 3.94 -17.25
CA SER A 615 -10.58 3.67 -18.38
C SER A 615 -9.82 3.55 -19.70
N GLN A 616 -8.85 4.42 -19.97
CA GLN A 616 -8.03 4.38 -21.18
C GLN A 616 -7.16 3.13 -21.21
N ARG A 617 -6.54 2.80 -20.08
CA ARG A 617 -5.78 1.57 -19.86
C ARG A 617 -6.59 0.32 -20.21
N LEU A 618 -7.82 0.21 -19.72
CA LEU A 618 -8.69 -0.93 -20.06
C LEU A 618 -8.93 -1.05 -21.57
N ALA A 619 -9.08 0.07 -22.27
CA ALA A 619 -9.20 0.08 -23.73
C ALA A 619 -7.91 -0.38 -24.41
N VAL A 620 -6.75 0.13 -23.98
CA VAL A 620 -5.43 -0.26 -24.52
C VAL A 620 -5.17 -1.74 -24.29
N LEU A 621 -5.43 -2.26 -23.09
CA LEU A 621 -5.25 -3.68 -22.77
C LEU A 621 -6.18 -4.59 -23.57
N LYS A 622 -7.43 -4.17 -23.78
CA LYS A 622 -8.37 -4.89 -24.64
C LYS A 622 -7.84 -4.96 -26.07
N GLN A 623 -7.40 -3.83 -26.62
CA GLN A 623 -6.83 -3.80 -27.97
C GLN A 623 -5.55 -4.62 -28.07
N ARG A 624 -4.70 -4.56 -27.03
CA ARG A 624 -3.49 -5.37 -26.95
C ARG A 624 -3.79 -6.85 -27.01
N SER A 625 -4.75 -7.35 -26.22
CA SER A 625 -5.13 -8.77 -26.25
C SER A 625 -5.62 -9.19 -27.63
N VAL A 626 -6.42 -8.35 -28.29
CA VAL A 626 -6.89 -8.58 -29.66
C VAL A 626 -5.73 -8.68 -30.65
N ILE A 627 -4.74 -7.78 -30.56
CA ILE A 627 -3.53 -7.84 -31.40
C ILE A 627 -2.68 -9.08 -31.07
N PHE A 628 -2.55 -9.40 -29.79
CA PHE A 628 -1.69 -10.47 -29.30
C PHE A 628 -2.19 -11.86 -29.69
N ASP A 629 -3.50 -12.12 -29.50
CA ASP A 629 -4.12 -13.42 -29.74
C ASP A 629 -4.63 -13.59 -31.19
N GLY A 630 -4.70 -12.51 -31.97
CA GLY A 630 -5.33 -12.48 -33.29
C GLY A 630 -4.43 -12.03 -34.44
N ASP A 631 -5.04 -11.91 -35.63
CA ASP A 631 -4.42 -11.43 -36.87
C ASP A 631 -4.89 -10.00 -37.25
N ASP A 632 -5.57 -9.32 -36.33
CA ASP A 632 -6.14 -7.99 -36.56
C ASP A 632 -5.07 -6.95 -36.89
N ALA A 633 -3.89 -7.03 -36.25
CA ALA A 633 -2.77 -6.16 -36.60
C ALA A 633 -2.29 -6.36 -38.04
N ALA A 634 -2.13 -7.61 -38.47
CA ALA A 634 -1.75 -7.91 -39.85
C ALA A 634 -2.82 -7.41 -40.84
N THR A 635 -4.10 -7.54 -40.49
CA THR A 635 -5.22 -7.08 -41.32
C THR A 635 -5.25 -5.56 -41.42
N ALA A 636 -5.12 -4.84 -40.31
CA ALA A 636 -5.09 -3.38 -40.27
C ALA A 636 -3.89 -2.82 -41.05
N VAL A 637 -2.69 -3.32 -40.79
CA VAL A 637 -1.46 -2.91 -41.51
C VAL A 637 -1.58 -3.21 -43.01
N ARG A 638 -2.11 -4.38 -43.40
CA ARG A 638 -2.38 -4.69 -44.82
C ARG A 638 -3.37 -3.71 -45.45
N GLY A 639 -4.36 -3.23 -44.71
CA GLY A 639 -5.29 -2.21 -45.18
C GLY A 639 -4.61 -0.88 -45.53
N ILE A 640 -3.59 -0.49 -44.75
CA ILE A 640 -2.83 0.75 -44.94
C ILE A 640 -1.80 0.59 -46.08
N ILE A 641 -1.11 -0.56 -46.15
CA ILE A 641 0.01 -0.79 -47.09
C ILE A 641 -0.15 -2.08 -47.94
N PRO A 642 -1.24 -2.19 -48.71
CA PRO A 642 -1.64 -3.47 -49.32
C PRO A 642 -0.64 -4.01 -50.35
N GLU A 643 -0.01 -3.14 -51.16
CA GLU A 643 0.97 -3.57 -52.17
C GLU A 643 2.25 -4.13 -51.56
N HIS A 644 2.78 -3.44 -50.54
CA HIS A 644 4.03 -3.83 -49.88
C HIS A 644 3.85 -5.13 -49.11
N ILE A 645 2.75 -5.28 -48.38
CA ILE A 645 2.44 -6.53 -47.67
C ILE A 645 2.32 -7.70 -48.64
N ARG A 646 1.66 -7.54 -49.79
CA ARG A 646 1.61 -8.62 -50.81
C ARG A 646 2.99 -8.99 -51.33
N SER A 647 3.88 -8.02 -51.52
CA SER A 647 5.27 -8.26 -51.91
C SER A 647 6.02 -9.08 -50.85
N LEU A 648 5.92 -8.67 -49.58
CA LEU A 648 6.55 -9.36 -48.45
C LEU A 648 5.98 -10.77 -48.26
N GLU A 649 4.67 -10.95 -48.33
CA GLU A 649 4.01 -12.27 -48.21
C GLU A 649 4.42 -13.22 -49.34
N SER A 650 4.55 -12.72 -50.58
CA SER A 650 5.00 -13.51 -51.72
C SER A 650 6.43 -14.02 -51.55
N ALA A 651 7.31 -13.19 -50.96
CA ALA A 651 8.73 -13.50 -50.82
C ALA A 651 9.10 -14.25 -49.53
N ALA A 652 8.48 -13.90 -48.40
CA ALA A 652 8.82 -14.41 -47.06
C ALA A 652 7.71 -15.25 -46.42
N GLY A 653 6.51 -15.29 -47.01
CA GLY A 653 5.37 -16.06 -46.53
C GLY A 653 4.44 -15.28 -45.58
N THR A 654 3.15 -15.61 -45.62
CA THR A 654 2.09 -14.91 -44.85
C THR A 654 2.30 -14.95 -43.34
N ASN A 655 2.78 -16.07 -42.79
CA ASN A 655 2.98 -16.21 -41.35
C ASN A 655 4.10 -15.32 -40.82
N ALA A 656 5.24 -15.23 -41.53
CA ALA A 656 6.37 -14.40 -41.12
C ALA A 656 6.01 -12.91 -41.19
N THR A 657 5.36 -12.48 -42.27
CA THR A 657 4.86 -11.11 -42.43
C THR A 657 3.82 -10.75 -41.38
N GLY A 658 2.85 -11.63 -41.12
CA GLY A 658 1.81 -11.41 -40.09
C GLY A 658 2.39 -11.35 -38.67
N SER A 659 3.34 -12.23 -38.34
CA SER A 659 4.01 -12.22 -37.04
C SER A 659 4.85 -10.95 -36.85
N THR A 660 5.53 -10.46 -37.89
CA THR A 660 6.30 -9.21 -37.85
C THR A 660 5.37 -8.02 -37.66
N ALA A 661 4.27 -7.95 -38.44
CA ALA A 661 3.27 -6.89 -38.29
C ALA A 661 2.69 -6.85 -36.88
N ARG A 662 2.30 -8.01 -36.31
CA ARG A 662 1.82 -8.11 -34.92
C ARG A 662 2.86 -7.61 -33.91
N ALA A 663 4.12 -8.06 -34.03
CA ALA A 663 5.18 -7.65 -33.12
C ALA A 663 5.45 -6.13 -33.19
N LEU A 664 5.46 -5.55 -34.39
CA LEU A 664 5.60 -4.11 -34.60
C LEU A 664 4.43 -3.33 -34.00
N THR A 665 3.19 -3.75 -34.26
CA THR A 665 2.01 -3.07 -33.71
C THR A 665 2.00 -3.13 -32.19
N LEU A 666 2.35 -4.26 -31.57
CA LEU A 666 2.48 -4.36 -30.11
C LEU A 666 3.56 -3.41 -29.57
N HIS A 667 4.69 -3.28 -30.26
CA HIS A 667 5.76 -2.36 -29.88
C HIS A 667 5.30 -0.90 -29.90
N TYR A 668 4.69 -0.45 -31.00
CA TYR A 668 4.20 0.91 -31.11
C TYR A 668 3.01 1.19 -30.20
N LEU A 669 2.15 0.20 -29.93
CA LEU A 669 1.09 0.33 -28.92
C LEU A 669 1.68 0.67 -27.55
N ASP A 670 2.73 -0.06 -27.15
CA ASP A 670 3.41 0.16 -25.87
C ASP A 670 4.15 1.51 -25.86
N GLU A 671 4.80 1.89 -26.96
CA GLU A 671 5.50 3.18 -27.08
C GLU A 671 4.56 4.38 -27.00
N HIS A 672 3.45 4.36 -27.74
CA HIS A 672 2.42 5.40 -27.67
C HIS A 672 1.81 5.47 -26.27
N TRP A 673 1.58 4.32 -25.64
CA TRP A 673 1.07 4.30 -24.26
C TRP A 673 2.04 4.94 -23.27
N MET A 674 3.33 4.64 -23.37
CA MET A 674 4.37 5.26 -22.53
C MET A 674 4.43 6.78 -22.73
N ARG A 675 4.45 7.24 -23.97
CA ARG A 675 4.44 8.69 -24.29
C ARG A 675 3.18 9.37 -23.75
N HIS A 676 2.02 8.72 -23.88
CA HIS A 676 0.76 9.22 -23.36
C HIS A 676 0.75 9.31 -21.83
N LEU A 677 1.28 8.31 -21.12
CA LEU A 677 1.42 8.35 -19.66
C LEU A 677 2.31 9.50 -19.21
N ALA A 678 3.48 9.68 -19.85
CA ALA A 678 4.38 10.79 -19.56
C ALA A 678 3.69 12.14 -19.77
N HIS A 679 3.01 12.31 -20.91
CA HIS A 679 2.29 13.55 -21.21
C HIS A 679 1.18 13.85 -20.20
N LEU A 680 0.40 12.84 -19.79
CA LEU A 680 -0.64 13.03 -18.77
C LEU A 680 -0.06 13.32 -17.39
N GLN A 681 1.13 12.80 -17.07
CA GLN A 681 1.82 13.15 -15.84
C GLN A 681 2.21 14.64 -15.84
N ASP A 682 2.77 15.16 -16.94
CA ASP A 682 3.09 16.58 -17.08
C ASP A 682 1.85 17.48 -16.93
N ILE A 683 0.72 17.06 -17.54
CA ILE A 683 -0.55 17.77 -17.41
C ILE A 683 -1.03 17.74 -15.96
N ARG A 684 -0.97 16.58 -15.29
CA ARG A 684 -1.37 16.44 -13.88
C ARG A 684 -0.56 17.37 -13.00
N ASP A 685 0.74 17.43 -13.21
CA ASP A 685 1.64 18.24 -12.38
C ASP A 685 1.40 19.75 -12.60
N GLY A 686 0.94 20.16 -13.79
CA GLY A 686 0.56 21.55 -14.10
C GLY A 686 -0.91 21.92 -13.85
N ILE A 687 -1.81 20.96 -13.62
CA ILE A 687 -3.27 21.19 -13.65
C ILE A 687 -3.76 22.11 -12.54
N HIS A 688 -3.03 22.17 -11.42
CA HIS A 688 -3.40 22.99 -10.27
C HIS A 688 -3.42 24.49 -10.57
N LEU A 689 -2.70 24.93 -11.61
CA LEU A 689 -2.79 26.31 -12.13
C LEU A 689 -4.17 26.65 -12.69
N GLN A 690 -4.96 25.65 -13.13
CA GLN A 690 -6.32 25.85 -13.61
C GLN A 690 -7.31 26.18 -12.47
N ALA A 691 -6.97 25.83 -11.22
CA ALA A 691 -7.76 26.24 -10.05
C ALA A 691 -7.82 27.77 -9.92
N LEU A 692 -6.77 28.48 -10.37
CA LEU A 692 -6.72 29.94 -10.41
C LEU A 692 -7.72 30.55 -11.40
N ALA A 693 -8.13 29.78 -12.42
CA ALA A 693 -9.15 30.16 -13.40
C ALA A 693 -10.58 29.77 -12.97
N GLY A 694 -10.76 29.23 -11.76
CA GLY A 694 -12.07 28.87 -11.21
C GLY A 694 -12.62 27.51 -11.68
N HIS A 695 -11.83 26.73 -12.42
CA HIS A 695 -12.18 25.37 -12.80
C HIS A 695 -11.80 24.36 -11.70
N LYS A 696 -12.53 23.25 -11.63
CA LYS A 696 -12.13 22.11 -10.80
C LYS A 696 -11.01 21.33 -11.51
N PRO A 697 -9.82 21.20 -10.90
CA PRO A 697 -8.66 20.62 -11.58
C PRO A 697 -8.86 19.16 -12.04
N ASP A 698 -9.57 18.35 -11.25
CA ASP A 698 -9.84 16.95 -11.58
C ASP A 698 -10.75 16.82 -12.81
N GLU A 699 -11.83 17.61 -12.89
CA GLU A 699 -12.75 17.61 -14.04
C GLU A 699 -12.04 18.07 -15.32
N GLU A 700 -11.16 19.07 -15.23
CA GLU A 700 -10.38 19.57 -16.36
C GLU A 700 -9.32 18.57 -16.82
N PHE A 701 -8.62 17.91 -15.88
CA PHE A 701 -7.71 16.82 -16.19
C PHE A 701 -8.39 15.71 -16.99
N HIS A 702 -9.59 15.27 -16.58
CA HIS A 702 -10.34 14.25 -17.31
C HIS A 702 -10.67 14.69 -18.74
N ARG A 703 -11.05 15.96 -18.93
CA ARG A 703 -11.39 16.51 -20.25
C ARG A 703 -10.18 16.51 -21.17
N ILE A 704 -9.02 16.94 -20.66
CA ILE A 704 -7.76 16.93 -21.40
C ILE A 704 -7.37 15.48 -21.72
N ALA A 705 -7.36 14.60 -20.72
CA ALA A 705 -6.99 13.19 -20.91
C ALA A 705 -7.84 12.51 -21.98
N LEU A 706 -9.16 12.74 -21.99
CA LEU A 706 -10.05 12.21 -23.03
C LEU A 706 -9.75 12.75 -24.42
N ARG A 707 -9.40 14.04 -24.54
CA ARG A 707 -9.03 14.66 -25.81
C ARG A 707 -7.72 14.08 -26.35
N GLU A 708 -6.69 14.00 -25.52
CA GLU A 708 -5.37 13.49 -25.92
C GLU A 708 -5.42 12.00 -26.35
N PHE A 709 -6.39 11.24 -25.85
CA PHE A 709 -6.57 9.84 -26.23
C PHE A 709 -7.33 9.63 -27.56
N GLN A 710 -7.88 10.70 -28.17
CA GLN A 710 -8.57 10.57 -29.46
C GLN A 710 -7.58 10.26 -30.58
N GLY A 711 -7.89 9.28 -31.42
CA GLY A 711 -7.01 8.85 -32.52
C GLY A 711 -5.81 8.01 -32.08
N PHE A 712 -5.68 7.68 -30.79
CA PHE A 712 -4.56 6.90 -30.23
C PHE A 712 -4.28 5.61 -31.01
N PHE A 713 -5.31 4.79 -31.26
CA PHE A 713 -5.12 3.51 -31.95
C PHE A 713 -4.80 3.67 -33.44
N ASP A 714 -5.38 4.68 -34.09
CA ASP A 714 -5.11 4.95 -35.50
C ASP A 714 -3.63 5.32 -35.70
N ALA A 715 -3.10 6.18 -34.83
CA ALA A 715 -1.68 6.56 -34.82
C ALA A 715 -0.75 5.35 -34.61
N VAL A 716 -1.12 4.41 -33.73
CA VAL A 716 -0.36 3.16 -33.52
C VAL A 716 -0.29 2.32 -34.79
N TYR A 717 -1.41 2.13 -35.49
CA TYR A 717 -1.42 1.35 -36.73
C TYR A 717 -0.69 2.05 -37.87
N ASP A 718 -0.83 3.36 -37.97
CA ASP A 718 -0.15 4.17 -38.98
C ASP A 718 1.38 4.11 -38.82
N GLU A 719 1.89 4.26 -37.59
CA GLU A 719 3.34 4.22 -37.33
C GLU A 719 3.91 2.80 -37.55
N ALA A 720 3.18 1.77 -37.12
CA ALA A 720 3.54 0.38 -37.40
C ALA A 720 3.59 0.09 -38.92
N ALA A 721 2.61 0.60 -39.68
CA ALA A 721 2.58 0.44 -41.13
C ALA A 721 3.71 1.22 -41.82
N GLN A 722 4.01 2.44 -41.38
CA GLN A 722 5.13 3.24 -41.88
C GLN A 722 6.47 2.53 -41.66
N PHE A 723 6.71 1.98 -40.47
CA PHE A 723 7.92 1.21 -40.20
C PHE A 723 7.97 -0.06 -41.06
N MET A 724 6.85 -0.78 -41.18
CA MET A 724 6.75 -1.98 -42.02
C MET A 724 7.07 -1.72 -43.51
N GLN A 725 6.76 -0.53 -44.04
CA GLN A 725 7.15 -0.15 -45.41
C GLN A 725 8.66 -0.08 -45.62
N THR A 726 9.43 0.18 -44.57
CA THR A 726 10.91 0.25 -44.66
C THR A 726 11.55 -1.13 -44.70
N LEU A 727 10.82 -2.17 -44.32
CA LEU A 727 11.35 -3.53 -44.18
C LEU A 727 11.36 -4.28 -45.52
N THR A 728 12.33 -5.18 -45.64
CA THR A 728 12.51 -6.07 -46.79
C THR A 728 12.11 -7.51 -46.45
N PRO A 729 11.96 -8.41 -47.43
CA PRO A 729 11.67 -9.83 -47.15
C PRO A 729 12.67 -10.50 -46.21
N ALA A 730 13.94 -10.07 -46.22
CA ALA A 730 14.98 -10.61 -45.34
C ALA A 730 14.74 -10.27 -43.85
N ASP A 731 13.94 -9.25 -43.56
CA ASP A 731 13.70 -8.74 -42.21
C ASP A 731 12.53 -9.45 -41.50
N MET A 732 11.68 -10.18 -42.23
CA MET A 732 10.43 -10.79 -41.70
C MET A 732 10.63 -11.88 -40.64
N THR A 733 11.87 -12.29 -40.39
CA THR A 733 12.23 -13.27 -39.36
C THR A 733 13.21 -12.71 -38.34
N ARG A 734 13.62 -11.44 -38.51
CA ARG A 734 14.58 -10.80 -37.61
C ARG A 734 13.88 -10.34 -36.33
N PRO A 735 14.51 -10.54 -35.17
CA PRO A 735 14.09 -9.92 -33.92
C PRO A 735 13.99 -8.38 -34.04
N LEU A 736 13.03 -7.77 -33.34
CA LEU A 736 12.78 -6.32 -33.42
C LEU A 736 13.99 -5.46 -33.01
N ASP A 737 14.78 -5.94 -32.06
CA ASP A 737 16.01 -5.29 -31.61
C ASP A 737 17.07 -5.19 -32.71
N GLU A 738 17.13 -6.17 -33.61
CA GLU A 738 18.00 -6.11 -34.79
C GLU A 738 17.50 -5.13 -35.86
N LEU A 739 16.22 -4.74 -35.79
CA LEU A 739 15.61 -3.72 -36.65
C LEU A 739 15.77 -2.31 -36.06
N GLY A 740 16.49 -2.17 -34.94
CA GLY A 740 16.70 -0.88 -34.26
C GLY A 740 15.57 -0.50 -33.29
N LEU A 741 14.53 -1.32 -33.18
CA LEU A 741 13.45 -1.17 -32.20
C LEU A 741 13.86 -1.83 -30.89
N ARG A 742 14.79 -1.18 -30.19
CA ARG A 742 15.25 -1.65 -28.88
C ARG A 742 14.14 -1.48 -27.85
N ARG A 743 13.91 -2.55 -27.11
CA ARG A 743 13.01 -2.53 -25.96
C ARG A 743 13.71 -1.83 -24.81
N PRO A 744 13.02 -0.93 -24.08
CA PRO A 744 13.39 -0.69 -22.70
C PRO A 744 13.32 -2.04 -21.99
N SER A 745 14.44 -2.60 -21.54
CA SER A 745 14.37 -3.78 -20.67
C SER A 745 13.64 -3.33 -19.42
N ALA A 746 12.51 -3.97 -19.09
CA ALA A 746 11.84 -3.77 -17.81
C ALA A 746 12.78 -4.30 -16.73
N THR A 747 13.61 -3.40 -16.20
CA THR A 747 14.77 -3.79 -15.39
C THR A 747 14.47 -3.60 -13.91
N TRP A 748 13.45 -2.79 -13.59
CA TRP A 748 13.13 -2.42 -12.22
C TRP A 748 11.61 -2.26 -12.05
N THR A 749 11.10 -2.77 -10.94
CA THR A 749 9.75 -2.50 -10.44
C THR A 749 9.90 -1.78 -9.12
N TYR A 750 9.16 -0.70 -8.92
CA TYR A 750 9.14 -0.01 -7.65
C TYR A 750 7.77 0.61 -7.38
N MET A 751 7.48 0.92 -6.12
CA MET A 751 6.34 1.75 -5.78
C MET A 751 6.78 3.21 -5.64
N VAL A 752 5.99 4.13 -6.18
CA VAL A 752 6.28 5.55 -6.03
C VAL A 752 5.50 6.08 -4.85
N THR A 753 6.16 6.83 -3.98
CA THR A 753 5.45 7.73 -3.06
C THR A 753 5.17 9.01 -3.83
N ASP A 754 3.90 9.45 -3.89
CA ASP A 754 3.56 10.79 -4.40
C ASP A 754 4.46 11.84 -3.72
N ASP A 755 4.88 12.87 -4.46
CA ASP A 755 5.73 13.94 -3.93
C ASP A 755 5.07 14.47 -2.63
N PRO A 756 5.68 14.23 -1.44
CA PRO A 756 5.08 14.64 -0.19
C PRO A 756 4.89 16.17 -0.13
N PHE A 757 5.57 16.91 -1.01
CA PHE A 757 5.68 18.36 -1.05
C PHE A 757 4.80 19.03 -2.14
N GLY A 758 4.03 18.22 -2.89
CA GLY A 758 3.19 18.66 -4.02
C GLY A 758 4.00 18.92 -5.29
N SER A 759 3.34 19.05 -6.45
CA SER A 759 4.08 19.21 -7.71
C SER A 759 4.82 20.56 -7.79
N THR A 760 5.87 20.66 -8.60
CA THR A 760 6.56 21.94 -8.88
C THR A 760 5.58 23.04 -9.35
N GLY A 761 4.50 22.65 -10.05
CA GLY A 761 3.40 23.55 -10.44
C GLY A 761 2.59 24.08 -9.25
N ASP A 762 2.28 23.24 -8.26
CA ASP A 762 1.65 23.66 -7.00
C ASP A 762 2.49 24.65 -6.21
N ARG A 763 3.82 24.49 -6.26
CA ARG A 763 4.78 25.37 -5.59
C ARG A 763 4.82 26.75 -6.26
N LEU A 764 4.96 26.77 -7.59
CA LEU A 764 4.90 28.00 -8.41
C LEU A 764 3.57 28.74 -8.25
N ALA A 765 2.44 28.04 -8.27
CA ALA A 765 1.12 28.63 -8.07
C ALA A 765 0.98 29.31 -6.69
N ARG A 766 1.49 28.67 -5.64
CA ARG A 766 1.47 29.19 -4.26
C ARG A 766 2.42 30.38 -4.10
N GLU A 767 3.61 30.35 -4.70
CA GLU A 767 4.53 31.48 -4.71
C GLU A 767 3.99 32.68 -5.48
N LEU A 768 3.45 32.46 -6.68
CA LEU A 768 2.80 33.50 -7.49
C LEU A 768 1.59 34.10 -6.76
N GLY A 769 0.78 33.27 -6.09
CA GLY A 769 -0.33 33.73 -5.25
C GLY A 769 0.14 34.56 -4.04
N LYS A 770 1.25 34.19 -3.39
CA LYS A 770 1.85 34.96 -2.28
C LYS A 770 2.46 36.29 -2.79
N ARG A 771 3.13 36.29 -3.95
CA ARG A 771 3.62 37.52 -4.62
C ARG A 771 2.46 38.44 -4.98
N TRP A 772 1.39 37.92 -5.58
CA TRP A 772 0.22 38.71 -5.95
C TRP A 772 -0.48 39.31 -4.72
N ARG A 773 -0.64 38.56 -3.62
CA ARG A 773 -1.13 39.10 -2.35
C ARG A 773 -0.21 40.18 -1.78
N ARG A 774 1.12 40.02 -1.83
CA ARG A 774 2.07 41.07 -1.40
C ARG A 774 2.02 42.31 -2.28
N THR A 775 1.76 42.18 -3.57
CA THR A 775 1.66 43.31 -4.51
C THR A 775 0.32 44.05 -4.36
N VAL A 776 -0.78 43.32 -4.14
CA VAL A 776 -2.12 43.90 -3.95
C VAL A 776 -2.32 44.48 -2.54
N LEU A 777 -1.66 43.93 -1.52
CA LEU A 777 -1.68 44.46 -0.15
C LEU A 777 -0.59 45.52 0.12
N ARG A 778 0.20 45.90 -0.89
CA ARG A 778 1.13 47.06 -0.85
C ARG A 778 0.56 48.33 -1.48
N THR A 779 -0.67 48.28 -1.97
CA THR A 779 -1.47 49.48 -2.24
C THR A 779 -2.35 49.78 -1.03
N ASP A 780 -1.71 50.39 -0.02
CA ASP A 780 -2.20 51.54 0.76
C ASP A 780 -1.08 52.06 1.67
#